data_AF-A0A094FMX8-F1
#
_entry.id   AF-A0A094FMX8-F1
#
_cell.length_a   1.000
_cell.length_b   1.000
_cell.length_c   1.000
_cell.angle_alpha   90.00
_cell.angle_beta   90.00
_cell.angle_gamma   90.00
#
_symmetry.space_group_name_H-M   'P 1'
#
loop_
_entity.id
_entity.type
_entity.pdbx_description
1 polymer ?
#
loop_
_entity_poly.entity_id
_entity_poly.type
_entity_poly.pdbx_seq_one_letter_code
_entity_poly.pdbx_strand_id
1 'polypeptide(L)'
;MSDEKDGHDAHEASYANERSPVNELAVNYIPAHTNAEHPPDGGYGWICLAACFNINCFTWGVVASYGVFLGYYLENDIYPSATDIDFAFIGGLNFSMAMLVSPIVTVITRRYGIHVPMLIGITFQTAGFIAASFATLIWHLYLTQGILVGFGVGFTYIPSIAILSQWFSQRRSLANGISAAGSGIGGLMFSLAVRAATSNISLAWALRITGLVSGFMNIMATIAIRSRNHIVQPSQHPFDRALLRRYDVILVLAWAFISLDDSQAATVTALLNLGTALGRPLIGVVSDHFGRIETTGIITLLCAISVFAIWIPATSYSVTIVFAVINGAILGVFWATIGPICTEIVGLKELPSMPSLSWLVTVLPTTFSEVIALKLRRPNTQHEFLCTQIFAGMAYLVASLFSWETSDCKAINLAKSEDATQIKDFLGLVMRSLLASMEFQAQARLFFWASYSKNLEASISRSTKGLMIATVVPGGLEAFQKLGETEKRHWRGMAINTIRDECASSGQVAIVAGHFMFWSEEKEDVLPVYTQHDLDTFTHIIYLDIPAQLVAQRRQEDVERSRPCISDTHLLKWQQAEKTQLRDLCRHHSILFSLVSAHQLLLHKVSTLLQDFRHHTEGHNLSEAERRLDEILAASQGQPETVLVMDADRTLAAEDTGALFWKRASQSVGDENCPLKTLFSSPLGHSHTAFRQATLLYEERADDEEFDGLCGQVASDVAMHPEFLYLLREVAKHDHVIAVVITCGLSRVWDKVLEREGLSQRVKVIGGGRIADSFVVTDAVKAALVARLRHEHQLYVWAFGDSPLDLGMLSKADQAIVVVGEEHTRSKTMDAALLSAVDNGGLRARQALLPSNAPPRLDVNKLPLVQITEREFIDSVLHQIRHAGIKVYHATDRNAAKLLMTPMRNDKFAGPALKEAHHDAGRYLAVEFLSDVIGVEKYQIPHVQGHPTSGYQLFHESQTLIVALMRGGEPMASGVNKVFPLAALVHANNPNDMTRHLQDRSTVVLVDSVVNTGKTVVHFVQYIRSVHPTIHIVVVTGVAQAQSISILNETLPSETRLSLVALRLSENKFTGSGTTDTGNRLFNTTHLP
;
A
#
# COMPACT_ATOMS: atom_id res chain seq x y z
N MET A 1 17.66 85.20 -17.33
CA MET A 1 16.63 84.82 -16.35
C MET A 1 16.64 83.31 -16.22
N SER A 2 17.07 82.65 -15.15
CA SER A 2 17.79 83.02 -13.90
C SER A 2 17.33 82.02 -12.84
N ASP A 3 18.16 81.44 -11.99
CA ASP A 3 19.62 81.45 -11.90
C ASP A 3 20.05 80.31 -10.94
N GLU A 4 21.26 79.76 -11.13
CA GLU A 4 22.15 79.15 -10.09
C GLU A 4 21.64 77.95 -9.22
N LYS A 5 22.46 76.99 -8.74
CA LYS A 5 23.91 76.70 -8.89
C LYS A 5 24.24 75.25 -8.46
N ASP A 6 25.42 74.78 -8.91
CA ASP A 6 26.43 73.87 -8.30
C ASP A 6 26.02 72.63 -7.46
N GLY A 7 26.74 71.49 -7.51
CA GLY A 7 27.88 71.12 -8.37
C GLY A 7 28.75 69.98 -7.80
N HIS A 8 29.44 69.23 -8.68
CA HIS A 8 30.55 68.26 -8.46
C HIS A 8 30.26 66.99 -7.60
N ASP A 9 30.87 65.81 -7.85
CA ASP A 9 31.65 65.26 -9.00
C ASP A 9 31.52 63.71 -8.94
N ALA A 10 31.35 62.96 -10.04
CA ALA A 10 32.31 62.56 -11.09
C ALA A 10 33.34 61.51 -10.59
N HIS A 11 33.79 60.49 -11.34
CA HIS A 11 33.66 60.01 -12.73
C HIS A 11 33.38 58.47 -12.68
N GLU A 12 33.06 57.62 -13.68
CA GLU A 12 32.65 57.56 -15.11
C GLU A 12 32.31 56.05 -15.39
N ALA A 13 31.98 55.43 -16.53
CA ALA A 13 31.49 55.64 -17.92
C ALA A 13 31.29 54.19 -18.51
N SER A 14 30.73 53.83 -19.67
CA SER A 14 29.80 54.33 -20.73
C SER A 14 29.50 53.09 -21.63
N TYR A 15 28.50 52.95 -22.51
CA TYR A 15 27.42 53.79 -23.08
C TYR A 15 26.04 53.14 -22.73
N ALA A 16 24.84 53.33 -23.31
CA ALA A 16 24.27 53.69 -24.64
C ALA A 16 24.53 52.65 -25.77
N ASN A 17 23.60 52.29 -26.66
CA ASN A 17 22.20 52.71 -26.97
C ASN A 17 21.49 51.57 -27.80
N GLU A 18 20.26 51.53 -28.36
CA GLU A 18 19.17 52.50 -28.60
C GLU A 18 17.78 51.84 -29.00
N ARG A 19 16.65 52.50 -28.67
CA ARG A 19 15.27 52.51 -29.28
C ARG A 19 14.33 51.27 -29.38
N SER A 20 13.06 51.52 -29.03
CA SER A 20 11.79 50.80 -29.32
C SER A 20 11.13 51.29 -30.66
N PRO A 21 9.92 50.86 -31.18
CA PRO A 21 8.61 50.83 -30.45
C PRO A 21 7.40 49.98 -31.01
N VAL A 22 6.20 50.13 -30.39
CA VAL A 22 4.78 49.90 -30.86
C VAL A 22 4.16 48.47 -30.96
N ASN A 23 2.91 48.41 -30.46
CA ASN A 23 1.72 47.55 -30.68
C ASN A 23 1.56 46.77 -32.04
N GLU A 24 0.64 45.80 -32.25
CA GLU A 24 -0.51 45.25 -31.47
C GLU A 24 -0.88 43.79 -31.93
N LEU A 25 -2.01 43.25 -31.43
CA LEU A 25 -2.73 42.02 -31.84
C LEU A 25 -2.33 40.67 -31.19
N ALA A 26 -2.77 40.48 -29.94
CA ALA A 26 -3.17 39.17 -29.43
C ALA A 26 -4.50 39.32 -28.67
N VAL A 27 -5.50 38.47 -28.96
CA VAL A 27 -6.87 38.60 -28.43
C VAL A 27 -6.97 38.02 -27.01
N ASN A 28 -7.82 38.65 -26.19
CA ASN A 28 -8.12 38.28 -24.80
C ASN A 28 -8.15 36.77 -24.51
N TYR A 29 -7.29 36.32 -23.59
CA TYR A 29 -7.52 35.13 -22.79
C TYR A 29 -7.49 35.54 -21.31
N ILE A 30 -8.59 35.36 -20.59
CA ILE A 30 -8.69 35.71 -19.16
C ILE A 30 -8.44 34.44 -18.34
N PRO A 31 -7.28 34.29 -17.66
CA PRO A 31 -7.08 33.19 -16.73
C PRO A 31 -7.90 33.44 -15.45
N ALA A 32 -8.86 32.56 -15.18
CA ALA A 32 -9.73 32.66 -14.01
C ALA A 32 -9.03 32.21 -12.72
N HIS A 33 -8.07 33.01 -12.24
CA HIS A 33 -7.44 32.84 -10.93
C HIS A 33 -7.89 33.96 -9.98
N THR A 34 -8.97 33.72 -9.23
CA THR A 34 -9.33 34.55 -8.07
C THR A 34 -8.34 34.30 -6.92
N ASN A 35 -7.67 35.34 -6.47
CA ASN A 35 -6.70 35.27 -5.36
C ASN A 35 -7.32 34.67 -4.08
N ALA A 36 -6.74 33.58 -3.58
CA ALA A 36 -7.01 33.11 -2.23
C ALA A 36 -6.16 33.92 -1.24
N GLU A 37 -6.80 34.75 -0.41
CA GLU A 37 -6.09 35.57 0.58
C GLU A 37 -5.27 34.72 1.56
N HIS A 38 -4.00 35.06 1.73
CA HIS A 38 -3.16 34.48 2.79
C HIS A 38 -3.77 34.72 4.19
N PRO A 39 -3.44 33.89 5.20
CA PRO A 39 -3.82 34.15 6.59
C PRO A 39 -3.24 35.49 7.08
N PRO A 40 -4.02 36.32 7.81
CA PRO A 40 -3.59 37.66 8.21
C PRO A 40 -2.60 37.69 9.38
N ASP A 41 -2.30 36.54 10.02
CA ASP A 41 -1.45 36.39 11.21
C ASP A 41 -1.78 37.37 12.36
N GLY A 42 -3.05 37.80 12.45
CA GLY A 42 -3.52 38.75 13.46
C GLY A 42 -5.00 39.16 13.31
N GLY A 43 -5.31 40.40 13.71
CA GLY A 43 -6.67 40.94 13.70
C GLY A 43 -7.63 40.14 14.58
N TYR A 44 -8.82 39.81 14.04
CA TYR A 44 -9.81 38.98 14.74
C TYR A 44 -9.30 37.57 15.11
N GLY A 45 -8.19 37.12 14.51
CA GLY A 45 -7.49 35.89 14.91
C GLY A 45 -7.15 35.83 16.39
N TRP A 46 -6.87 36.96 17.04
CA TRP A 46 -6.63 37.03 18.49
C TRP A 46 -7.89 36.82 19.33
N ILE A 47 -9.08 37.18 18.82
CA ILE A 47 -10.37 36.92 19.47
C ILE A 47 -10.72 35.43 19.32
N CYS A 48 -10.49 34.85 18.13
CA CYS A 48 -10.57 33.41 17.93
C CYS A 48 -9.60 32.64 18.83
N LEU A 49 -8.37 33.14 19.04
CA LEU A 49 -7.40 32.55 19.96
C LEU A 49 -7.91 32.55 21.41
N ALA A 50 -8.41 33.69 21.90
CA ALA A 50 -8.97 33.80 23.25
C ALA A 50 -10.19 32.87 23.45
N ALA A 51 -11.00 32.67 22.41
CA ALA A 51 -12.14 31.75 22.45
C ALA A 51 -11.73 30.26 22.39
N CYS A 52 -10.75 29.89 21.56
CA CYS A 52 -10.20 28.52 21.55
C CYS A 52 -9.46 28.20 22.87
N PHE A 53 -8.75 29.18 23.45
CA PHE A 53 -8.20 29.08 24.81
C PHE A 53 -9.29 28.82 25.86
N ASN A 54 -10.39 29.59 25.80
CA ASN A 54 -11.54 29.41 26.71
C ASN A 54 -12.13 28.00 26.58
N ILE A 55 -12.34 27.51 25.35
CA ILE A 55 -12.80 26.12 25.11
C ILE A 55 -11.84 25.12 25.75
N ASN A 56 -10.53 25.22 25.54
CA ASN A 56 -9.56 24.30 26.15
C ASN A 56 -9.59 24.35 27.68
N CYS A 57 -9.83 25.53 28.27
CA CYS A 57 -9.99 25.73 29.72
C CYS A 57 -11.26 25.06 30.27
N PHE A 58 -12.39 25.21 29.58
CA PHE A 58 -13.70 24.74 30.06
C PHE A 58 -14.13 23.37 29.48
N THR A 59 -13.35 22.76 28.57
CA THR A 59 -13.46 21.35 28.20
C THR A 59 -12.35 20.53 28.86
N TRP A 60 -11.14 20.52 28.28
CA TRP A 60 -10.01 19.70 28.74
C TRP A 60 -9.53 20.07 30.15
N GLY A 61 -9.57 21.34 30.54
CA GLY A 61 -9.26 21.75 31.91
C GLY A 61 -10.28 21.23 32.95
N VAL A 62 -11.54 21.02 32.56
CA VAL A 62 -12.51 20.34 33.43
C VAL A 62 -12.18 18.85 33.54
N VAL A 63 -11.87 18.18 32.43
CA VAL A 63 -11.48 16.76 32.40
C VAL A 63 -10.22 16.51 33.24
N ALA A 64 -9.22 17.38 33.14
CA ALA A 64 -7.98 17.31 33.93
C ALA A 64 -8.20 17.45 35.46
N SER A 65 -9.38 17.90 35.91
CA SER A 65 -9.76 17.90 37.34
C SER A 65 -10.37 16.58 37.83
N TYR A 66 -10.56 15.58 36.96
CA TYR A 66 -11.17 14.29 37.31
C TYR A 66 -10.47 13.59 38.48
N GLY A 67 -9.15 13.70 38.60
CA GLY A 67 -8.37 13.17 39.73
C GLY A 67 -8.84 13.65 41.12
N VAL A 68 -9.51 14.81 41.20
CA VAL A 68 -10.10 15.32 42.44
C VAL A 68 -11.44 14.64 42.75
N PHE A 69 -12.25 14.34 41.73
CA PHE A 69 -13.48 13.55 41.89
C PHE A 69 -13.15 12.09 42.24
N LEU A 70 -12.18 11.48 41.54
CA LEU A 70 -11.62 10.15 41.82
C LEU A 70 -11.20 10.03 43.29
N GLY A 71 -10.35 10.95 43.78
CA GLY A 71 -9.91 10.97 45.17
C GLY A 71 -11.09 11.04 46.15
N TYR A 72 -12.05 11.93 45.91
CA TYR A 72 -13.23 12.06 46.75
C TYR A 72 -14.14 10.81 46.75
N TYR A 73 -14.31 10.14 45.60
CA TYR A 73 -15.09 8.89 45.51
C TYR A 73 -14.47 7.77 46.35
N LEU A 74 -13.14 7.64 46.32
CA LEU A 74 -12.38 6.63 47.07
C LEU A 74 -12.29 6.97 48.57
N GLU A 75 -12.06 8.24 48.93
CA GLU A 75 -11.96 8.70 50.33
C GLU A 75 -13.28 8.54 51.11
N ASN A 76 -14.43 8.53 50.44
CA ASN A 76 -15.76 8.54 51.06
C ASN A 76 -16.60 7.28 50.78
N ASP A 77 -16.03 6.25 50.13
CA ASP A 77 -16.69 4.99 49.74
C ASP A 77 -18.11 5.19 49.15
N ILE A 78 -18.23 6.12 48.20
CA ILE A 78 -19.53 6.54 47.64
C ILE A 78 -20.22 5.39 46.87
N TYR A 79 -19.44 4.43 46.37
CA TYR A 79 -19.93 3.30 45.57
C TYR A 79 -19.28 1.99 46.02
N PRO A 80 -19.75 1.33 47.11
CA PRO A 80 -19.10 0.15 47.71
C PRO A 80 -19.03 -1.11 46.82
N SER A 81 -19.55 -1.06 45.60
CA SER A 81 -19.46 -2.12 44.58
C SER A 81 -18.52 -1.77 43.42
N ALA A 82 -17.83 -0.63 43.46
CA ALA A 82 -16.89 -0.18 42.44
C ALA A 82 -15.44 -0.54 42.83
N THR A 83 -14.61 -0.80 41.85
CA THR A 83 -13.16 -1.02 42.04
C THR A 83 -12.36 0.21 41.61
N ASP A 84 -11.09 0.31 42.06
CA ASP A 84 -10.14 1.32 41.55
C ASP A 84 -10.07 1.34 40.01
N ILE A 85 -10.24 0.18 39.38
CA ILE A 85 -10.25 -0.01 37.92
C ILE A 85 -11.47 0.67 37.30
N ASP A 86 -12.64 0.65 37.95
CA ASP A 86 -13.84 1.27 37.40
C ASP A 86 -13.71 2.78 37.31
N PHE A 87 -13.17 3.42 38.35
CA PHE A 87 -12.96 4.87 38.34
C PHE A 87 -11.86 5.30 37.37
N ALA A 88 -10.79 4.51 37.22
CA ALA A 88 -9.76 4.70 36.18
C ALA A 88 -10.36 4.57 34.76
N PHE A 89 -11.26 3.59 34.56
CA PHE A 89 -11.90 3.38 33.26
C PHE A 89 -12.92 4.48 32.92
N ILE A 90 -13.56 5.12 33.92
CA ILE A 90 -14.38 6.33 33.72
C ILE A 90 -13.52 7.51 33.23
N GLY A 91 -12.31 7.70 33.78
CA GLY A 91 -11.36 8.73 33.35
C GLY A 91 -10.95 8.53 31.89
N GLY A 92 -10.43 7.34 31.57
CA GLY A 92 -10.03 6.98 30.21
C GLY A 92 -11.18 7.03 29.18
N LEU A 93 -12.38 6.59 29.55
CA LEU A 93 -13.57 6.67 28.68
C LEU A 93 -14.00 8.10 28.37
N ASN A 94 -13.83 9.07 29.27
CA ASN A 94 -14.11 10.46 28.97
C ASN A 94 -13.26 10.94 27.80
N PHE A 95 -11.94 10.68 27.89
CA PHE A 95 -10.98 11.06 26.87
C PHE A 95 -11.24 10.32 25.54
N SER A 96 -11.39 9.00 25.60
CA SER A 96 -11.50 8.19 24.39
C SER A 96 -12.81 8.41 23.64
N MET A 97 -13.92 8.67 24.35
CA MET A 97 -15.20 9.02 23.73
C MET A 97 -15.17 10.42 23.10
N ALA A 98 -14.41 11.36 23.67
CA ALA A 98 -14.16 12.66 23.04
C ALA A 98 -13.37 12.55 21.72
N MET A 99 -12.46 11.58 21.61
CA MET A 99 -11.72 11.30 20.39
C MET A 99 -12.55 10.51 19.36
N LEU A 100 -13.31 9.50 19.81
CA LEU A 100 -14.09 8.59 18.96
C LEU A 100 -15.14 9.30 18.09
N VAL A 101 -15.73 10.39 18.59
CA VAL A 101 -16.72 11.18 17.83
C VAL A 101 -16.13 11.99 16.67
N SER A 102 -14.79 12.04 16.53
CA SER A 102 -14.12 12.90 15.53
C SER A 102 -14.68 12.82 14.11
N PRO A 103 -14.83 11.64 13.47
CA PRO A 103 -15.33 11.58 12.09
C PRO A 103 -16.76 12.11 11.97
N ILE A 104 -17.59 11.85 12.99
CA ILE A 104 -19.00 12.30 13.05
C ILE A 104 -19.03 13.82 13.16
N VAL A 105 -18.24 14.40 14.06
CA VAL A 105 -18.15 15.85 14.28
C VAL A 105 -17.60 16.56 13.03
N THR A 106 -16.61 15.99 12.34
CA THR A 106 -16.10 16.51 11.05
C THR A 106 -17.19 16.52 9.98
N VAL A 107 -17.99 15.45 9.84
CA VAL A 107 -19.11 15.39 8.88
C VAL A 107 -20.24 16.35 9.23
N ILE A 108 -20.59 16.51 10.50
CA ILE A 108 -21.59 17.48 10.96
C ILE A 108 -21.11 18.92 10.70
N THR A 109 -19.84 19.21 11.02
CA THR A 109 -19.20 20.52 10.76
C THR A 109 -19.24 20.88 9.28
N ARG A 110 -18.99 19.91 8.39
CA ARG A 110 -19.09 20.11 6.93
C ARG A 110 -20.51 20.42 6.45
N ARG A 111 -21.55 19.85 7.08
CA ARG A 111 -22.96 20.02 6.66
C ARG A 111 -23.66 21.23 7.26
N TYR A 112 -23.32 21.59 8.50
CA TYR A 112 -24.09 22.56 9.30
C TYR A 112 -23.22 23.71 9.88
N GLY A 113 -21.94 23.79 9.50
CA GLY A 113 -20.98 24.74 10.05
C GLY A 113 -20.48 24.33 11.45
N ILE A 114 -19.57 25.13 12.01
CA ILE A 114 -18.92 24.84 13.30
C ILE A 114 -19.86 25.00 14.51
N HIS A 115 -20.79 25.96 14.48
CA HIS A 115 -21.56 26.34 15.67
C HIS A 115 -22.57 25.26 16.11
N VAL A 116 -23.16 24.53 15.16
CA VAL A 116 -24.13 23.45 15.44
C VAL A 116 -23.51 22.30 16.25
N PRO A 117 -22.40 21.65 15.82
CA PRO A 117 -21.77 20.61 16.64
C PRO A 117 -21.26 21.14 17.98
N MET A 118 -20.72 22.37 18.04
CA MET A 118 -20.24 22.94 19.29
C MET A 118 -21.37 23.15 20.32
N LEU A 119 -22.55 23.60 19.90
CA LEU A 119 -23.73 23.73 20.77
C LEU A 119 -24.28 22.37 21.24
N ILE A 120 -24.23 21.34 20.38
CA ILE A 120 -24.54 19.96 20.76
C ILE A 120 -23.55 19.48 21.84
N GLY A 121 -22.26 19.73 21.65
CA GLY A 121 -21.22 19.34 22.60
C GLY A 121 -21.37 20.00 23.97
N ILE A 122 -21.62 21.31 24.00
CA ILE A 122 -21.94 22.07 25.22
C ILE A 122 -23.14 21.46 25.96
N THR A 123 -24.19 21.10 25.21
CA THR A 123 -25.40 20.49 25.77
C THR A 123 -25.09 19.15 26.42
N PHE A 124 -24.34 18.28 25.74
CA PHE A 124 -23.90 16.99 26.28
C PHE A 124 -22.97 17.14 27.49
N GLN A 125 -21.97 18.03 27.46
CA GLN A 125 -21.06 18.26 28.59
C GLN A 125 -21.82 18.74 29.83
N THR A 126 -22.68 19.75 29.66
CA THR A 126 -23.50 20.32 30.75
C THR A 126 -24.47 19.30 31.31
N ALA A 127 -25.19 18.57 30.44
CA ALA A 127 -26.12 17.52 30.84
C ALA A 127 -25.40 16.35 31.53
N GLY A 128 -24.21 15.96 31.08
CA GLY A 128 -23.40 14.91 31.69
C GLY A 128 -23.00 15.21 33.13
N PHE A 129 -22.46 16.40 33.41
CA PHE A 129 -22.12 16.81 34.77
C PHE A 129 -23.36 16.99 35.67
N ILE A 130 -24.48 17.49 35.14
CA ILE A 130 -25.73 17.58 35.91
C ILE A 130 -26.30 16.19 36.19
N ALA A 131 -26.31 15.28 35.23
CA ALA A 131 -26.80 13.90 35.41
C ALA A 131 -25.92 13.11 36.38
N ALA A 132 -24.60 13.29 36.35
CA ALA A 132 -23.66 12.69 37.31
C ALA A 132 -23.98 13.09 38.76
N SER A 133 -24.57 14.27 39.00
CA SER A 133 -25.01 14.70 40.34
C SER A 133 -26.22 13.93 40.90
N PHE A 134 -26.77 12.98 40.14
CA PHE A 134 -27.81 12.03 40.54
C PHE A 134 -27.34 10.56 40.39
N ALA A 135 -26.04 10.33 40.26
CA ALA A 135 -25.47 8.98 40.21
C ALA A 135 -25.61 8.27 41.57
N THR A 136 -26.08 7.01 41.54
CA THR A 136 -26.22 6.14 42.72
C THR A 136 -25.58 4.76 42.50
N LEU A 137 -25.18 4.45 41.26
CA LEU A 137 -24.52 3.23 40.85
C LEU A 137 -23.38 3.60 39.90
N ILE A 138 -22.28 2.84 39.93
CA ILE A 138 -21.06 3.14 39.15
C ILE A 138 -21.32 3.28 37.65
N TRP A 139 -22.28 2.52 37.10
CA TRP A 139 -22.66 2.62 35.68
C TRP A 139 -23.38 3.93 35.30
N HIS A 140 -23.95 4.66 36.27
CA HIS A 140 -24.43 6.02 36.02
C HIS A 140 -23.23 6.93 35.69
N LEU A 141 -22.07 6.76 36.35
CA LEU A 141 -20.87 7.54 36.06
C LEU A 141 -20.20 7.13 34.73
N TYR A 142 -20.19 5.84 34.38
CA TYR A 142 -19.75 5.39 33.05
C TYR A 142 -20.52 6.10 31.91
N LEU A 143 -21.85 6.17 32.00
CA LEU A 143 -22.66 6.84 30.99
C LEU A 143 -22.54 8.38 31.05
N THR A 144 -22.45 8.97 32.24
CA THR A 144 -22.48 10.43 32.41
C THR A 144 -21.10 11.07 32.35
N GLN A 145 -20.20 10.76 33.29
CA GLN A 145 -18.84 11.33 33.33
C GLN A 145 -17.90 10.72 32.29
N GLY A 146 -18.08 9.45 31.92
CA GLY A 146 -17.40 8.85 30.78
C GLY A 146 -18.00 9.34 29.47
N ILE A 147 -19.00 8.62 28.96
CA ILE A 147 -19.49 8.77 27.58
C ILE A 147 -20.08 10.16 27.30
N LEU A 148 -21.04 10.64 28.11
CA LEU A 148 -21.79 11.86 27.76
C LEU A 148 -20.96 13.14 27.90
N VAL A 149 -20.13 13.27 28.94
CA VAL A 149 -19.15 14.37 29.04
C VAL A 149 -18.09 14.25 27.94
N GLY A 150 -17.57 13.05 27.66
CA GLY A 150 -16.60 12.82 26.59
C GLY A 150 -17.12 13.25 25.22
N PHE A 151 -18.31 12.80 24.82
CA PHE A 151 -18.99 13.28 23.60
C PHE A 151 -19.16 14.80 23.61
N GLY A 152 -19.48 15.40 24.75
CA GLY A 152 -19.59 16.85 24.88
C GLY A 152 -18.29 17.62 24.61
N VAL A 153 -17.19 17.14 25.20
CA VAL A 153 -15.83 17.64 24.99
C VAL A 153 -15.44 17.50 23.51
N GLY A 154 -15.64 16.32 22.91
CA GLY A 154 -15.30 16.06 21.51
C GLY A 154 -16.06 16.96 20.52
N PHE A 155 -17.38 17.06 20.65
CA PHE A 155 -18.23 17.90 19.79
C PHE A 155 -17.91 19.40 19.89
N THR A 156 -17.39 19.88 21.03
CA THR A 156 -16.99 21.29 21.22
C THR A 156 -15.54 21.54 20.81
N TYR A 157 -14.62 20.64 21.12
CA TYR A 157 -13.18 20.80 20.87
C TYR A 157 -12.81 20.62 19.39
N ILE A 158 -13.32 19.57 18.74
CA ILE A 158 -12.86 19.16 17.40
C ILE A 158 -13.09 20.24 16.32
N PRO A 159 -14.22 20.96 16.28
CA PRO A 159 -14.40 22.08 15.34
C PRO A 159 -13.48 23.28 15.61
N SER A 160 -12.98 23.43 16.85
CA SER A 160 -12.14 24.57 17.27
C SER A 160 -10.68 24.46 16.79
N ILE A 161 -10.16 23.23 16.63
CA ILE A 161 -8.77 22.95 16.23
C ILE A 161 -8.43 23.63 14.90
N ALA A 162 -9.32 23.49 13.91
CA ALA A 162 -9.10 24.00 12.57
C ALA A 162 -9.13 25.54 12.47
N ILE A 163 -9.62 26.25 13.49
CA ILE A 163 -9.83 27.70 13.46
C ILE A 163 -8.49 28.44 13.43
N LEU A 164 -7.54 28.11 14.31
CA LEU A 164 -6.32 28.90 14.46
C LEU A 164 -5.43 28.84 13.21
N SER A 165 -5.39 27.69 12.53
CA SER A 165 -4.70 27.51 11.24
C SER A 165 -5.32 28.33 10.08
N GLN A 166 -6.56 28.83 10.20
CA GLN A 166 -7.20 29.73 9.22
C GLN A 166 -6.83 31.21 9.44
N TRP A 167 -6.38 31.56 10.65
CA TRP A 167 -6.03 32.93 11.04
C TRP A 167 -4.52 33.16 11.11
N PHE A 168 -3.72 32.13 11.44
CA PHE A 168 -2.27 32.20 11.59
C PHE A 168 -1.52 31.24 10.65
N SER A 169 -0.44 31.74 10.06
CA SER A 169 0.47 30.99 9.19
C SER A 169 1.88 30.96 9.76
N GLN A 170 2.48 32.13 10.00
CA GLN A 170 3.82 32.24 10.58
C GLN A 170 3.84 31.89 12.07
N ARG A 171 2.76 32.17 12.82
CA ARG A 171 2.70 32.00 14.28
C ARG A 171 1.83 30.82 14.72
N ARG A 172 1.77 29.76 13.90
CA ARG A 172 0.76 28.70 14.03
C ARG A 172 0.98 27.80 15.25
N SER A 173 2.21 27.42 15.58
CA SER A 173 2.51 26.57 16.75
C SER A 173 2.43 27.39 18.03
N LEU A 174 2.83 28.67 18.01
CA LEU A 174 2.58 29.61 19.09
C LEU A 174 1.08 29.80 19.38
N ALA A 175 0.25 30.01 18.35
CA ALA A 175 -1.20 30.16 18.52
C ALA A 175 -1.84 28.88 19.10
N ASN A 176 -1.48 27.70 18.57
CA ASN A 176 -1.96 26.43 19.10
C ASN A 176 -1.46 26.19 20.53
N GLY A 177 -0.19 26.49 20.83
CA GLY A 177 0.41 26.36 22.16
C GLY A 177 -0.24 27.26 23.22
N ILE A 178 -0.55 28.52 22.87
CA ILE A 178 -1.34 29.42 23.73
C ILE A 178 -2.74 28.84 23.94
N SER A 179 -3.45 28.44 22.87
CA SER A 179 -4.79 27.85 23.00
C SER A 179 -4.80 26.61 23.90
N ALA A 180 -3.84 25.71 23.70
CA ALA A 180 -3.72 24.47 24.45
C ALA A 180 -3.27 24.70 25.91
N ALA A 181 -2.60 25.81 26.23
CA ALA A 181 -2.31 26.21 27.61
C ALA A 181 -3.59 26.45 28.44
N GLY A 182 -4.71 26.76 27.77
CA GLY A 182 -6.02 26.90 28.39
C GLY A 182 -6.39 25.70 29.25
N SER A 183 -6.08 24.46 28.82
CA SER A 183 -6.43 23.27 29.62
C SER A 183 -5.62 23.15 30.91
N GLY A 184 -4.36 23.63 30.95
CA GLY A 184 -3.58 23.65 32.18
C GLY A 184 -4.11 24.68 33.18
N ILE A 185 -4.47 25.87 32.69
CA ILE A 185 -5.08 26.92 33.53
C ILE A 185 -6.46 26.47 34.05
N GLY A 186 -7.27 25.84 33.20
CA GLY A 186 -8.54 25.22 33.58
C GLY A 186 -8.36 24.08 34.58
N GLY A 187 -7.40 23.17 34.34
CA GLY A 187 -7.09 22.05 35.23
C GLY A 187 -6.68 22.49 36.62
N LEU A 188 -5.82 23.52 36.72
CA LEU A 188 -5.48 24.16 37.99
C LEU A 188 -6.70 24.79 38.68
N MET A 189 -7.46 25.61 37.94
CA MET A 189 -8.65 26.30 38.45
C MET A 189 -9.72 25.34 38.96
N PHE A 190 -10.09 24.33 38.16
CA PHE A 190 -11.10 23.34 38.53
C PHE A 190 -10.60 22.38 39.60
N SER A 191 -9.33 21.97 39.61
CA SER A 191 -8.81 21.12 40.70
C SER A 191 -8.92 21.79 42.08
N LEU A 192 -8.68 23.11 42.15
CA LEU A 192 -8.87 23.89 43.37
C LEU A 192 -10.36 24.15 43.68
N ALA A 193 -11.15 24.56 42.68
CA ALA A 193 -12.57 24.89 42.86
C ALA A 193 -13.42 23.67 43.21
N VAL A 194 -13.20 22.53 42.56
CA VAL A 194 -13.89 21.25 42.88
C VAL A 194 -13.53 20.82 44.30
N ARG A 195 -12.25 20.82 44.68
CA ARG A 195 -11.81 20.45 46.03
C ARG A 195 -12.42 21.36 47.12
N ALA A 196 -12.58 22.65 46.83
CA ALA A 196 -13.28 23.57 47.73
C ALA A 196 -14.80 23.30 47.79
N ALA A 197 -15.44 23.00 46.66
CA ALA A 197 -16.87 22.72 46.59
C ALA A 197 -17.27 21.36 47.19
N THR A 198 -16.45 20.32 47.05
CA THR A 198 -16.70 19.00 47.67
C THR A 198 -16.51 19.03 49.18
N SER A 199 -15.56 19.83 49.70
CA SER A 199 -15.29 19.96 51.13
C SER A 199 -16.23 20.93 51.87
N ASN A 200 -16.71 22.00 51.23
CA ASN A 200 -17.54 23.03 51.89
C ASN A 200 -19.03 23.00 51.51
N ILE A 201 -19.43 22.25 50.47
CA ILE A 201 -20.83 22.23 49.97
C ILE A 201 -21.34 20.80 49.83
N SER A 202 -20.94 20.09 48.77
CA SER A 202 -21.21 18.67 48.51
C SER A 202 -20.73 18.28 47.12
N LEU A 203 -20.48 16.98 46.91
CA LEU A 203 -20.22 16.38 45.60
C LEU A 203 -21.27 16.75 44.53
N ALA A 204 -22.56 16.62 44.85
CA ALA A 204 -23.64 16.88 43.89
C ALA A 204 -23.66 18.35 43.42
N TRP A 205 -23.40 19.31 44.31
CA TRP A 205 -23.28 20.71 43.92
C TRP A 205 -21.96 21.03 43.20
N ALA A 206 -20.84 20.41 43.58
CA ALA A 206 -19.57 20.56 42.87
C ALA A 206 -19.70 20.14 41.39
N LEU A 207 -20.37 19.01 41.12
CA LEU A 207 -20.67 18.55 39.76
C LEU A 207 -21.58 19.52 38.99
N ARG A 208 -22.68 19.98 39.59
CA ARG A 208 -23.61 20.95 38.97
C ARG A 208 -22.95 22.29 38.64
N ILE A 209 -22.17 22.85 39.58
CA ILE A 209 -21.45 24.11 39.37
C ILE A 209 -20.44 23.95 38.23
N THR A 210 -19.69 22.83 38.22
CA THR A 210 -18.73 22.52 37.15
C THR A 210 -19.40 22.49 35.77
N GLY A 211 -20.53 21.78 35.64
CA GLY A 211 -21.28 21.70 34.37
C GLY A 211 -21.90 23.02 33.93
N LEU A 212 -22.48 23.80 34.85
CA LEU A 212 -23.12 25.09 34.52
C LEU A 212 -22.10 26.17 34.14
N VAL A 213 -20.97 26.25 34.85
CA VAL A 213 -19.90 27.22 34.55
C VAL A 213 -19.20 26.90 33.24
N SER A 214 -18.87 25.63 32.98
CA SER A 214 -18.26 25.24 31.70
C SER A 214 -19.22 25.44 30.53
N GLY A 215 -20.49 25.08 30.69
CA GLY A 215 -21.55 25.33 29.70
C GLY A 215 -21.66 26.82 29.33
N PHE A 216 -21.80 27.70 30.32
CA PHE A 216 -21.91 29.15 30.09
C PHE A 216 -20.68 29.72 29.35
N MET A 217 -19.47 29.36 29.79
CA MET A 217 -18.24 29.88 29.18
C MET A 217 -18.02 29.36 27.76
N ASN A 218 -18.28 28.07 27.51
CA ASN A 218 -18.20 27.50 26.17
C ASN A 218 -19.25 28.11 25.21
N ILE A 219 -20.44 28.52 25.68
CA ILE A 219 -21.41 29.27 24.86
C ILE A 219 -20.83 30.63 24.45
N MET A 220 -20.26 31.40 25.39
CA MET A 220 -19.63 32.69 25.08
C MET A 220 -18.48 32.53 24.09
N ALA A 221 -17.62 31.52 24.25
CA ALA A 221 -16.54 31.22 23.32
C ALA A 221 -17.06 30.81 21.93
N THR A 222 -18.10 29.98 21.86
CA THR A 222 -18.71 29.53 20.59
C THR A 222 -19.32 30.70 19.81
N ILE A 223 -19.95 31.66 20.49
CA ILE A 223 -20.48 32.90 19.87
C ILE A 223 -19.34 33.80 19.36
N ALA A 224 -18.19 33.83 20.05
CA ALA A 224 -17.05 34.66 19.66
C ALA A 224 -16.27 34.14 18.43
N ILE A 225 -16.29 32.82 18.17
CA ILE A 225 -15.50 32.20 17.09
C ILE A 225 -16.06 32.49 15.69
N ARG A 226 -15.16 32.86 14.78
CA ARG A 226 -15.42 33.03 13.34
C ARG A 226 -14.46 32.17 12.52
N SER A 227 -15.00 31.39 11.58
CA SER A 227 -14.23 30.65 10.58
C SER A 227 -14.16 31.43 9.25
N ARG A 228 -13.07 31.22 8.49
CA ARG A 228 -12.85 31.79 7.15
C ARG A 228 -13.11 30.77 6.02
N ASN A 229 -13.87 29.70 6.28
CA ASN A 229 -13.92 28.50 5.43
C ASN A 229 -14.46 28.67 3.99
N HIS A 230 -14.95 29.84 3.59
CA HIS A 230 -15.52 30.08 2.26
C HIS A 230 -14.45 30.11 1.13
N ILE A 231 -13.16 30.26 1.47
CA ILE A 231 -12.08 30.48 0.49
C ILE A 231 -11.33 29.18 0.10
N VAL A 232 -11.32 28.15 0.95
CA VAL A 232 -10.32 27.06 0.87
C VAL A 232 -10.85 25.72 0.33
N GLN A 233 -12.17 25.50 0.33
CA GLN A 233 -12.89 24.27 -0.09
C GLN A 233 -12.03 22.99 -0.30
N PRO A 234 -11.58 22.32 0.77
CA PRO A 234 -10.76 21.12 0.64
C PRO A 234 -11.58 19.88 0.26
N SER A 235 -10.89 18.87 -0.26
CA SER A 235 -11.38 17.51 -0.60
C SER A 235 -11.73 16.68 0.64
N GLN A 236 -12.75 17.11 1.40
CA GLN A 236 -13.07 16.54 2.73
C GLN A 236 -13.65 15.11 2.70
N HIS A 237 -12.79 14.11 2.52
CA HIS A 237 -13.09 12.71 2.81
C HIS A 237 -12.92 12.45 4.32
N PRO A 238 -13.95 11.99 5.06
CA PRO A 238 -13.87 11.77 6.50
C PRO A 238 -13.02 10.55 6.89
N PHE A 239 -12.58 9.77 5.89
CA PHE A 239 -11.71 8.61 6.05
C PHE A 239 -11.01 8.35 4.71
N ASP A 240 -9.75 8.75 4.57
CA ASP A 240 -8.93 8.35 3.42
C ASP A 240 -8.04 7.15 3.77
N ARG A 241 -8.22 6.06 3.00
CA ARG A 241 -7.45 4.82 3.14
C ARG A 241 -6.07 4.92 2.48
N ALA A 242 -5.83 5.89 1.60
CA ALA A 242 -4.52 6.13 1.01
C ALA A 242 -3.54 6.75 2.02
N LEU A 243 -4.00 7.66 2.91
CA LEU A 243 -3.17 8.20 3.99
C LEU A 243 -2.65 7.09 4.92
N LEU A 244 -3.48 6.09 5.25
CA LEU A 244 -3.09 4.92 6.05
C LEU A 244 -2.07 3.98 5.38
N ARG A 245 -1.69 4.23 4.12
CA ARG A 245 -0.58 3.53 3.42
C ARG A 245 0.73 4.31 3.45
N ARG A 246 0.74 5.58 3.88
CA ARG A 246 1.97 6.38 3.96
C ARG A 246 2.71 6.09 5.27
N TYR A 247 4.01 5.79 5.17
CA TYR A 247 4.84 5.45 6.33
C TYR A 247 4.97 6.62 7.34
N ASP A 248 5.10 7.86 6.84
CA ASP A 248 5.15 9.06 7.68
C ASP A 248 3.86 9.28 8.49
N VAL A 249 2.69 9.06 7.88
CA VAL A 249 1.39 9.04 8.56
C VAL A 249 1.36 7.95 9.64
N ILE A 250 1.75 6.72 9.30
CA ILE A 250 1.77 5.59 10.27
C ILE A 250 2.65 5.91 11.48
N LEU A 251 3.83 6.49 11.29
CA LEU A 251 4.72 6.88 12.39
C LEU A 251 4.14 7.98 13.28
N VAL A 252 3.49 9.01 12.71
CA VAL A 252 2.78 10.05 13.49
C VAL A 252 1.62 9.43 14.30
N LEU A 253 0.89 8.49 13.71
CA LEU A 253 -0.17 7.75 14.41
C LEU A 253 0.40 6.86 15.54
N ALA A 254 1.57 6.24 15.35
CA ALA A 254 2.26 5.46 16.38
C ALA A 254 2.79 6.34 17.52
N TRP A 255 3.35 7.51 17.23
CA TRP A 255 3.73 8.51 18.25
C TRP A 255 2.51 8.98 19.05
N ALA A 256 1.39 9.26 18.38
CA ALA A 256 0.13 9.61 19.03
C ALA A 256 -0.39 8.48 19.94
N PHE A 257 -0.26 7.22 19.51
CA PHE A 257 -0.70 6.05 20.28
C PHE A 257 0.05 5.88 21.61
N ILE A 258 1.33 6.26 21.66
CA ILE A 258 2.23 5.89 22.78
C ILE A 258 2.38 7.02 23.82
N SER A 259 2.14 8.28 23.46
CA SER A 259 2.55 9.46 24.25
C SER A 259 1.68 9.84 25.46
N LEU A 260 0.85 8.94 25.99
CA LEU A 260 -0.22 9.26 26.95
C LEU A 260 -0.24 8.32 28.18
N ASP A 261 0.35 8.78 29.29
CA ASP A 261 0.14 8.25 30.65
C ASP A 261 0.07 9.41 31.64
N ASP A 262 -0.88 9.38 32.58
CA ASP A 262 -1.13 10.46 33.55
C ASP A 262 -1.73 9.85 34.84
N SER A 263 -1.08 10.05 36.00
CA SER A 263 -1.67 9.66 37.29
C SER A 263 -1.09 10.42 38.50
N GLN A 264 -1.90 10.45 39.57
CA GLN A 264 -1.63 10.87 40.96
C GLN A 264 -2.08 12.27 41.46
N ALA A 265 -2.73 12.20 42.64
CA ALA A 265 -2.85 13.16 43.74
C ALA A 265 -3.12 14.65 43.43
N ALA A 266 -4.31 15.15 43.79
CA ALA A 266 -4.83 16.49 43.50
C ALA A 266 -3.85 17.69 43.61
N THR A 267 -2.99 17.76 44.63
CA THR A 267 -2.00 18.85 44.76
C THR A 267 -0.88 18.73 43.71
N VAL A 268 -0.46 17.50 43.40
CA VAL A 268 0.50 17.18 42.34
C VAL A 268 -0.15 17.41 40.97
N THR A 269 -1.41 16.98 40.80
CA THR A 269 -2.23 17.25 39.60
C THR A 269 -2.36 18.75 39.31
N ALA A 270 -2.55 19.58 40.34
CA ALA A 270 -2.64 21.04 40.20
C ALA A 270 -1.29 21.66 39.76
N LEU A 271 -0.17 21.16 40.28
CA LEU A 271 1.18 21.63 39.93
C LEU A 271 1.64 21.14 38.55
N LEU A 272 1.22 19.94 38.14
CA LEU A 272 1.40 19.41 36.79
C LEU A 272 0.62 20.28 35.78
N ASN A 273 -0.65 20.58 36.07
CA ASN A 273 -1.46 21.49 35.25
C ASN A 273 -0.89 22.93 35.16
N LEU A 274 -0.28 23.43 36.25
CA LEU A 274 0.48 24.69 36.22
C LEU A 274 1.72 24.60 35.29
N GLY A 275 2.46 23.49 35.34
CA GLY A 275 3.51 23.18 34.37
C GLY A 275 2.97 23.23 32.94
N THR A 276 1.86 22.54 32.67
CA THR A 276 1.21 22.47 31.35
C THR A 276 0.75 23.83 30.83
N ALA A 277 0.28 24.72 31.71
CA ALA A 277 -0.09 26.09 31.39
C ALA A 277 1.12 26.94 30.92
N LEU A 278 2.28 26.78 31.56
CA LEU A 278 3.49 27.54 31.26
C LEU A 278 4.30 26.94 30.11
N GLY A 279 4.29 25.60 29.99
CA GLY A 279 5.05 24.86 29.00
C GLY A 279 4.49 24.94 27.59
N ARG A 280 3.19 24.71 27.39
CA ARG A 280 2.59 24.65 26.03
C ARG A 280 2.85 25.89 25.16
N PRO A 281 2.82 27.14 25.66
CA PRO A 281 3.23 28.31 24.88
C PRO A 281 4.73 28.32 24.55
N LEU A 282 5.60 27.95 25.51
CA LEU A 282 7.05 27.88 25.30
C LEU A 282 7.41 26.81 24.25
N ILE A 283 6.79 25.63 24.32
CA ILE A 283 6.91 24.60 23.29
C ILE A 283 6.46 25.15 21.93
N GLY A 284 5.35 25.89 21.88
CA GLY A 284 4.89 26.56 20.66
C GLY A 284 5.92 27.52 20.06
N VAL A 285 6.60 28.31 20.89
CA VAL A 285 7.70 29.21 20.45
C VAL A 285 8.89 28.41 19.93
N VAL A 286 9.39 27.43 20.70
CA VAL A 286 10.55 26.60 20.32
C VAL A 286 10.26 25.84 19.03
N SER A 287 9.05 25.28 18.91
CA SER A 287 8.61 24.50 17.74
C SER A 287 8.46 25.35 16.47
N ASP A 288 8.11 26.64 16.56
CA ASP A 288 8.12 27.58 15.43
C ASP A 288 9.53 28.17 15.14
N HIS A 289 10.58 27.82 15.91
CA HIS A 289 11.97 28.29 15.71
C HIS A 289 12.98 27.20 15.35
N PHE A 290 12.89 26.01 15.96
CA PHE A 290 13.92 24.95 15.90
C PHE A 290 13.50 23.72 15.08
N GLY A 291 12.42 23.81 14.29
CA GLY A 291 11.82 22.68 13.59
C GLY A 291 10.81 21.94 14.46
N ARG A 292 9.66 21.56 13.88
CA ARG A 292 8.50 21.06 14.63
C ARG A 292 8.59 19.60 15.03
N ILE A 293 9.17 18.75 14.19
CA ILE A 293 9.31 17.31 14.45
C ILE A 293 10.53 17.09 15.36
N GLU A 294 11.59 17.84 15.08
CA GLU A 294 12.85 17.95 15.78
C GLU A 294 12.61 18.35 17.25
N THR A 295 11.88 19.46 17.47
CA THR A 295 11.42 19.90 18.81
C THR A 295 10.55 18.85 19.50
N THR A 296 9.69 18.16 18.73
CA THR A 296 8.80 17.13 19.27
C THR A 296 9.56 15.92 19.80
N GLY A 297 10.53 15.40 19.03
CA GLY A 297 11.40 14.32 19.47
C GLY A 297 12.20 14.69 20.70
N ILE A 298 12.88 15.85 20.70
CA ILE A 298 13.70 16.32 21.83
C ILE A 298 12.86 16.43 23.12
N ILE A 299 11.67 17.02 23.07
CA ILE A 299 10.83 17.20 24.26
C ILE A 299 10.20 15.87 24.71
N THR A 300 9.85 14.97 23.78
CA THR A 300 9.39 13.62 24.12
C THR A 300 10.51 12.80 24.79
N LEU A 301 11.77 12.95 24.36
CA LEU A 301 12.93 12.36 25.04
C LEU A 301 13.13 12.94 26.45
N LEU A 302 12.95 14.26 26.62
CA LEU A 302 13.01 14.91 27.93
C LEU A 302 11.91 14.40 28.87
N CYS A 303 10.73 14.02 28.36
CA CYS A 303 9.69 13.36 29.16
C CYS A 303 10.21 12.02 29.71
N ALA A 304 10.76 11.15 28.85
CA ALA A 304 11.36 9.88 29.25
C ALA A 304 12.50 10.08 30.28
N ILE A 305 13.41 11.02 30.02
CA ILE A 305 14.52 11.34 30.94
C ILE A 305 13.99 11.85 32.29
N SER A 306 12.96 12.69 32.33
CA SER A 306 12.40 13.18 33.59
C SER A 306 11.78 12.05 34.44
N VAL A 307 11.15 11.06 33.79
CA VAL A 307 10.62 9.87 34.45
C VAL A 307 11.75 9.02 35.05
N PHE A 308 12.77 8.68 34.26
CA PHE A 308 13.88 7.84 34.73
C PHE A 308 14.80 8.53 35.75
N ALA A 309 15.12 9.81 35.54
CA ALA A 309 16.12 10.54 36.33
C ALA A 309 15.54 11.35 37.52
N ILE A 310 14.23 11.62 37.53
CA ILE A 310 13.59 12.40 38.62
C ILE A 310 12.47 11.62 39.30
N TRP A 311 11.55 10.99 38.55
CA TRP A 311 10.37 10.33 39.17
C TRP A 311 10.70 8.99 39.85
N ILE A 312 11.47 8.11 39.20
CA ILE A 312 11.90 6.84 39.81
C ILE A 312 12.72 7.05 41.11
N PRO A 313 13.72 7.95 41.17
CA PRO A 313 14.43 8.24 42.41
C PRO A 313 13.71 9.21 43.39
N ALA A 314 12.43 9.55 43.17
CA ALA A 314 11.69 10.51 43.99
C ALA A 314 11.32 9.98 45.39
N THR A 315 12.28 9.98 46.31
CA THR A 315 12.11 9.56 47.71
C THR A 315 11.51 10.63 48.64
N SER A 316 11.21 11.84 48.13
CA SER A 316 10.62 12.92 48.93
C SER A 316 9.61 13.75 48.14
N TYR A 317 8.57 14.24 48.85
CA TYR A 317 7.48 15.03 48.29
C TYR A 317 7.95 16.28 47.54
N SER A 318 9.04 16.92 47.99
CA SER A 318 9.66 18.06 47.31
C SER A 318 10.21 17.70 45.93
N VAL A 319 10.81 16.50 45.77
CA VAL A 319 11.28 16.00 44.47
C VAL A 319 10.09 15.64 43.57
N THR A 320 9.02 15.07 44.13
CA THR A 320 7.76 14.82 43.38
C THR A 320 7.13 16.12 42.86
N ILE A 321 7.18 17.21 43.63
CA ILE A 321 6.73 18.55 43.20
C ILE A 321 7.58 19.07 42.05
N VAL A 322 8.92 18.98 42.15
CA VAL A 322 9.84 19.41 41.09
C VAL A 322 9.62 18.60 39.81
N PHE A 323 9.46 17.28 39.92
CA PHE A 323 9.07 16.42 38.80
C PHE A 323 7.74 16.86 38.18
N ALA A 324 6.70 17.09 38.97
CA ALA A 324 5.37 17.43 38.44
C ALA A 324 5.36 18.75 37.66
N VAL A 325 6.06 19.79 38.14
CA VAL A 325 6.16 21.08 37.43
C VAL A 325 6.98 20.96 36.14
N ILE A 326 8.11 20.23 36.19
CA ILE A 326 8.95 20.00 35.00
C ILE A 326 8.20 19.15 33.97
N ASN A 327 7.70 17.97 34.37
CA ASN A 327 7.02 17.03 33.48
C ASN A 327 5.74 17.63 32.90
N GLY A 328 4.94 18.34 33.71
CA GLY A 328 3.76 19.05 33.23
C GLY A 328 4.07 20.06 32.12
N ALA A 329 5.23 20.74 32.18
CA ALA A 329 5.67 21.68 31.16
C ALA A 329 6.07 21.02 29.83
N ILE A 330 6.62 19.80 29.86
CA ILE A 330 7.09 19.08 28.66
C ILE A 330 6.05 18.12 28.06
N LEU A 331 5.22 17.47 28.89
CA LEU A 331 4.13 16.57 28.50
C LEU A 331 3.08 17.26 27.61
N GLY A 332 3.03 18.59 27.64
CA GLY A 332 2.23 19.39 26.70
C GLY A 332 2.62 19.30 25.22
N VAL A 333 3.76 18.68 24.87
CA VAL A 333 4.31 18.63 23.50
C VAL A 333 3.31 18.11 22.47
N PHE A 334 2.68 16.95 22.73
CA PHE A 334 1.76 16.32 21.78
C PHE A 334 0.65 17.27 21.33
N TRP A 335 0.00 17.95 22.29
CA TRP A 335 -1.10 18.88 22.04
C TRP A 335 -0.67 20.20 21.40
N ALA A 336 0.59 20.61 21.58
CA ALA A 336 1.14 21.80 20.93
C ALA A 336 1.53 21.53 19.45
N THR A 337 2.08 20.35 19.14
CA THR A 337 2.73 20.09 17.85
C THR A 337 1.96 19.18 16.88
N ILE A 338 1.01 18.35 17.34
CA ILE A 338 0.25 17.43 16.45
C ILE A 338 -0.44 18.16 15.28
N GLY A 339 -1.16 19.25 15.54
CA GLY A 339 -1.84 20.04 14.51
C GLY A 339 -0.87 20.64 13.47
N PRO A 340 0.18 21.37 13.91
CA PRO A 340 1.25 21.83 13.03
C PRO A 340 1.92 20.70 12.22
N ILE A 341 2.27 19.57 12.84
CA ILE A 341 2.94 18.42 12.19
C ILE A 341 2.03 17.77 11.13
N CYS A 342 0.75 17.52 11.43
CA CYS A 342 -0.22 17.04 10.44
C CYS A 342 -0.35 18.00 9.24
N THR A 343 -0.24 19.32 9.47
CA THR A 343 -0.28 20.33 8.41
C THR A 343 0.99 20.31 7.55
N GLU A 344 2.13 19.92 8.11
CA GLU A 344 3.44 19.90 7.46
C GLU A 344 3.67 18.64 6.62
N ILE A 345 3.21 17.48 7.10
CA ILE A 345 3.39 16.18 6.43
C ILE A 345 2.36 15.95 5.30
N VAL A 346 1.12 16.44 5.46
CA VAL A 346 0.02 16.20 4.49
C VAL A 346 -0.45 17.47 3.77
N GLY A 347 0.07 18.64 4.17
CA GLY A 347 -0.28 19.93 3.58
C GLY A 347 -1.66 20.46 3.99
N LEU A 348 -1.95 21.72 3.63
CA LEU A 348 -3.19 22.41 4.02
C LEU A 348 -4.46 21.82 3.39
N LYS A 349 -4.37 21.08 2.27
CA LYS A 349 -5.55 20.50 1.59
C LYS A 349 -6.16 19.32 2.35
N GLU A 350 -5.34 18.41 2.89
CA GLU A 350 -5.80 17.20 3.60
C GLU A 350 -5.84 17.37 5.13
N LEU A 351 -5.69 18.60 5.60
CA LEU A 351 -5.72 18.97 7.02
C LEU A 351 -6.99 18.53 7.80
N PRO A 352 -8.19 18.35 7.21
CA PRO A 352 -9.33 17.78 7.94
C PRO A 352 -9.25 16.26 8.15
N SER A 353 -8.59 15.57 7.22
CA SER A 353 -8.54 14.10 7.11
C SER A 353 -7.57 13.51 8.14
N MET A 354 -6.35 14.05 8.21
CA MET A 354 -5.25 13.51 9.02
C MET A 354 -5.46 13.58 10.55
N PRO A 355 -5.91 14.71 11.16
CA PRO A 355 -6.19 14.75 12.59
C PRO A 355 -7.32 13.80 12.98
N SER A 356 -8.32 13.61 12.11
CA SER A 356 -9.43 12.68 12.37
C SER A 356 -8.95 11.23 12.51
N LEU A 357 -7.91 10.83 11.76
CA LEU A 357 -7.23 9.54 11.93
C LEU A 357 -6.41 9.50 13.24
N SER A 358 -5.70 10.58 13.56
CA SER A 358 -4.90 10.70 14.80
C SER A 358 -5.76 10.54 16.06
N TRP A 359 -6.95 11.15 16.08
CA TRP A 359 -7.90 11.01 17.18
C TRP A 359 -8.44 9.58 17.27
N LEU A 360 -8.80 8.92 16.17
CA LEU A 360 -9.24 7.52 16.21
C LEU A 360 -8.16 6.56 16.77
N VAL A 361 -6.88 6.81 16.49
CA VAL A 361 -5.77 5.98 17.00
C VAL A 361 -5.53 6.18 18.50
N THR A 362 -5.75 7.39 19.04
CA THR A 362 -5.63 7.65 20.49
C THR A 362 -6.76 7.06 21.33
N VAL A 363 -7.86 6.58 20.74
CA VAL A 363 -9.00 5.97 21.47
C VAL A 363 -8.59 4.78 22.34
N LEU A 364 -7.84 3.82 21.80
CA LEU A 364 -7.46 2.62 22.56
C LEU A 364 -6.47 2.92 23.70
N PRO A 365 -5.35 3.65 23.49
CA PRO A 365 -4.46 4.06 24.57
C PRO A 365 -5.18 4.80 25.68
N THR A 366 -5.97 5.82 25.34
CA THR A 366 -6.68 6.64 26.35
C THR A 366 -7.75 5.85 27.10
N THR A 367 -8.36 4.83 26.50
CA THR A 367 -9.30 3.93 27.19
C THR A 367 -8.62 3.03 28.23
N PHE A 368 -7.35 2.67 28.03
CA PHE A 368 -6.68 1.61 28.80
C PHE A 368 -5.42 2.03 29.57
N SER A 369 -4.85 3.21 29.34
CA SER A 369 -3.58 3.66 29.98
C SER A 369 -3.66 3.64 31.50
N GLU A 370 -4.65 4.32 32.10
CA GLU A 370 -4.86 4.33 33.56
C GLU A 370 -5.06 2.91 34.13
N VAL A 371 -5.74 2.03 33.39
CA VAL A 371 -5.99 0.63 33.81
C VAL A 371 -4.70 -0.20 33.73
N ILE A 372 -3.87 -0.02 32.70
CA ILE A 372 -2.56 -0.65 32.57
C ILE A 372 -1.63 -0.15 33.69
N ALA A 373 -1.58 1.16 33.90
CA ALA A 373 -0.80 1.80 34.96
C ALA A 373 -1.17 1.26 36.35
N LEU A 374 -2.47 1.09 36.63
CA LEU A 374 -2.98 0.54 37.89
C LEU A 374 -2.78 -0.98 38.01
N LYS A 375 -2.78 -1.74 36.91
CA LYS A 375 -2.43 -3.18 36.89
C LYS A 375 -0.93 -3.45 37.01
N LEU A 376 -0.07 -2.49 36.65
CA LEU A 376 1.37 -2.56 36.84
C LEU A 376 1.80 -2.18 38.27
N ARG A 377 0.97 -1.43 39.01
CA ARG A 377 1.21 -1.09 40.42
C ARG A 377 1.29 -2.34 41.29
N ARG A 378 2.29 -2.40 42.17
CA ARG A 378 2.54 -3.49 43.13
C ARG A 378 2.35 -3.01 44.57
N PRO A 379 1.09 -2.99 45.08
CA PRO A 379 0.82 -2.52 46.44
C PRO A 379 1.57 -3.35 47.50
N ASN A 380 1.91 -2.72 48.62
CA ASN A 380 2.72 -3.28 49.72
C ASN A 380 4.20 -3.56 49.35
N THR A 381 4.78 -2.82 48.41
CA THR A 381 6.22 -2.88 48.10
C THR A 381 6.88 -1.50 48.30
N GLN A 382 8.19 -1.46 48.57
CA GLN A 382 8.91 -0.19 48.79
C GLN A 382 8.85 0.78 47.61
N HIS A 383 8.56 0.30 46.40
CA HIS A 383 8.47 1.10 45.18
C HIS A 383 7.20 0.70 44.39
N GLU A 384 6.02 0.91 44.97
CA GLU A 384 4.74 0.39 44.43
C GLU A 384 4.48 0.74 42.96
N PHE A 385 4.95 1.89 42.49
CA PHE A 385 4.72 2.40 41.15
C PHE A 385 5.87 2.11 40.17
N LEU A 386 6.95 1.42 40.58
CA LEU A 386 8.17 1.26 39.77
C LEU A 386 7.91 0.66 38.38
N CYS A 387 7.05 -0.37 38.30
CA CYS A 387 6.70 -0.97 37.01
C CYS A 387 5.90 -0.03 36.10
N THR A 388 5.04 0.81 36.68
CA THR A 388 4.30 1.87 35.99
C THR A 388 5.24 2.97 35.49
N GLN A 389 6.16 3.44 36.35
CA GLN A 389 7.16 4.46 36.01
C GLN A 389 8.09 3.98 34.88
N ILE A 390 8.57 2.73 34.94
CA ILE A 390 9.38 2.14 33.87
C ILE A 390 8.58 2.03 32.57
N PHE A 391 7.31 1.61 32.63
CA PHE A 391 6.44 1.53 31.46
C PHE A 391 6.25 2.92 30.80
N ALA A 392 5.92 3.95 31.58
CA ALA A 392 5.77 5.32 31.09
C ALA A 392 7.07 5.88 30.49
N GLY A 393 8.21 5.69 31.17
CA GLY A 393 9.52 6.11 30.67
C GLY A 393 9.92 5.41 29.37
N MET A 394 9.66 4.11 29.25
CA MET A 394 9.90 3.35 28.02
C MET A 394 8.94 3.75 26.89
N ALA A 395 7.68 4.05 27.21
CA ALA A 395 6.71 4.56 26.23
C ALA A 395 7.19 5.90 25.63
N TYR A 396 7.54 6.88 26.46
CA TYR A 396 8.10 8.14 25.96
C TYR A 396 9.41 7.97 25.20
N LEU A 397 10.29 7.04 25.60
CA LEU A 397 11.52 6.74 24.87
C LEU A 397 11.23 6.21 23.45
N VAL A 398 10.30 5.26 23.32
CA VAL A 398 9.88 4.70 22.01
C VAL A 398 9.14 5.75 21.16
N ALA A 399 8.28 6.56 21.77
CA ALA A 399 7.62 7.68 21.10
C ALA A 399 8.62 8.73 20.57
N SER A 400 9.71 8.99 21.29
CA SER A 400 10.80 9.84 20.82
C SER A 400 11.55 9.24 19.64
N LEU A 401 11.76 7.91 19.60
CA LEU A 401 12.42 7.25 18.47
C LEU A 401 11.55 7.37 17.19
N PHE A 402 10.24 7.12 17.29
CA PHE A 402 9.34 7.33 16.13
C PHE A 402 9.27 8.79 15.68
N SER A 403 9.39 9.75 16.60
CA SER A 403 9.52 11.17 16.25
C SER A 403 10.80 11.45 15.46
N TRP A 404 11.92 10.81 15.83
CA TRP A 404 13.19 10.94 15.12
C TRP A 404 13.14 10.31 13.73
N GLU A 405 12.59 9.08 13.61
CA GLU A 405 12.34 8.40 12.34
C GLU A 405 11.45 9.23 11.39
N THR A 406 10.43 9.95 11.89
CA THR A 406 9.67 10.90 11.05
C THR A 406 10.51 12.09 10.59
N SER A 407 11.44 12.56 11.43
CA SER A 407 12.34 13.66 11.09
C SER A 407 13.32 13.23 9.99
N ASP A 408 13.90 12.03 10.11
CA ASP A 408 14.82 11.47 9.13
C ASP A 408 14.08 11.11 7.82
N CYS A 409 12.87 10.54 7.88
CA CYS A 409 12.03 10.32 6.68
C CYS A 409 11.69 11.63 5.96
N LYS A 410 11.35 12.69 6.70
CA LYS A 410 11.11 14.04 6.15
C LYS A 410 12.40 14.62 5.56
N ALA A 411 13.54 14.50 6.25
CA ALA A 411 14.83 14.96 5.77
C ALA A 411 15.27 14.23 4.48
N ILE A 412 15.05 12.91 4.38
CA ILE A 412 15.28 12.11 3.17
C ILE A 412 14.37 12.57 2.02
N ASN A 413 13.11 12.89 2.30
CA ASN A 413 12.18 13.37 1.28
C ASN A 413 12.46 14.82 0.84
N LEU A 414 13.03 15.67 1.69
CA LEU A 414 13.51 17.02 1.34
C LEU A 414 14.87 16.98 0.63
N ALA A 415 15.77 16.07 1.01
CA ALA A 415 17.04 15.80 0.32
C ALA A 415 16.86 15.15 -1.07
N LYS A 416 15.65 14.69 -1.40
CA LYS A 416 15.22 14.34 -2.76
C LYS A 416 14.71 15.55 -3.56
N SER A 417 14.68 16.75 -2.98
CA SER A 417 14.22 17.98 -3.63
C SER A 417 15.24 19.14 -3.64
N GLU A 418 16.24 19.15 -2.76
CA GLU A 418 17.38 20.07 -2.80
C GLU A 418 18.70 19.33 -2.47
N ASP A 419 19.81 19.72 -3.12
CA ASP A 419 21.09 19.01 -3.09
C ASP A 419 21.70 18.89 -1.69
N ALA A 420 21.91 17.65 -1.23
CA ALA A 420 22.26 17.35 0.14
C ALA A 420 23.74 16.95 0.33
N THR A 421 24.52 17.77 1.04
CA THR A 421 25.91 17.40 1.44
C THR A 421 26.24 17.65 2.92
N GLN A 422 25.64 18.65 3.59
CA GLN A 422 26.12 19.08 4.92
C GLN A 422 25.44 18.44 6.15
N ILE A 423 24.32 17.72 6.00
CA ILE A 423 23.56 17.18 7.16
C ILE A 423 24.09 15.81 7.64
N LYS A 424 24.72 15.02 6.77
CA LYS A 424 25.21 13.66 7.08
C LYS A 424 26.17 13.62 8.28
N ASP A 425 27.04 14.62 8.43
CA ASP A 425 28.10 14.62 9.45
C ASP A 425 27.59 14.83 10.88
N PHE A 426 26.47 15.54 11.06
CA PHE A 426 25.94 15.84 12.40
C PHE A 426 25.27 14.61 13.04
N LEU A 427 24.43 13.90 12.28
CA LEU A 427 23.81 12.63 12.71
C LEU A 427 24.85 11.55 13.00
N GLY A 428 25.91 11.50 12.19
CA GLY A 428 27.04 10.57 12.36
C GLY A 428 27.83 10.75 13.65
N LEU A 429 27.71 11.88 14.35
CA LEU A 429 28.34 12.13 15.65
C LEU A 429 27.50 11.56 16.82
N VAL A 430 26.17 11.71 16.75
CA VAL A 430 25.23 11.28 17.80
C VAL A 430 25.16 9.75 17.89
N MET A 431 25.08 9.05 16.74
CA MET A 431 25.07 7.57 16.71
C MET A 431 26.32 6.96 17.37
N ARG A 432 27.51 7.55 17.16
CA ARG A 432 28.77 7.04 17.75
C ARG A 432 28.77 7.08 19.27
N SER A 433 28.11 8.09 19.86
CA SER A 433 28.02 8.23 21.33
C SER A 433 27.08 7.19 21.96
N LEU A 434 26.04 6.74 21.23
CA LEU A 434 25.14 5.69 21.69
C LEU A 434 25.73 4.29 21.50
N LEU A 435 26.34 4.01 20.35
CA LEU A 435 26.92 2.70 20.02
C LEU A 435 28.05 2.29 20.99
N ALA A 436 28.82 3.25 21.51
CA ALA A 436 29.89 3.03 22.49
C ALA A 436 29.42 2.43 23.83
N SER A 437 28.10 2.32 24.07
CA SER A 437 27.53 1.76 25.31
C SER A 437 27.16 0.28 25.25
N MET A 438 27.22 -0.37 24.08
CA MET A 438 26.66 -1.72 23.86
C MET A 438 27.66 -2.80 23.44
N GLU A 439 28.95 -2.50 23.34
CA GLU A 439 29.97 -3.49 22.93
C GLU A 439 30.51 -4.34 24.09
N PHE A 440 30.01 -5.57 24.24
CA PHE A 440 30.76 -6.66 24.89
C PHE A 440 30.48 -8.03 24.25
N GLN A 441 31.54 -8.83 24.06
CA GLN A 441 31.58 -10.15 23.40
C GLN A 441 31.06 -10.26 21.94
N ALA A 442 31.99 -10.27 20.97
CA ALA A 442 31.70 -10.69 19.58
C ALA A 442 32.88 -11.39 18.87
N GLN A 443 32.89 -12.72 18.86
CA GLN A 443 33.72 -13.53 17.95
C GLN A 443 32.91 -14.01 16.73
N ALA A 444 33.61 -14.28 15.63
CA ALA A 444 33.02 -14.70 14.36
C ALA A 444 32.15 -15.97 14.50
N ARG A 445 30.97 -15.93 13.86
CA ARG A 445 30.03 -17.06 13.73
C ARG A 445 29.50 -17.06 12.30
N LEU A 446 29.33 -18.25 11.72
CA LEU A 446 28.56 -18.43 10.49
C LEU A 446 27.07 -18.64 10.86
N PHE A 447 26.18 -18.11 10.03
CA PHE A 447 24.73 -18.21 10.22
C PHE A 447 24.10 -19.01 9.06
N PHE A 448 23.57 -20.19 9.39
CA PHE A 448 22.83 -21.06 8.48
C PHE A 448 21.33 -20.88 8.74
N TRP A 449 20.48 -21.08 7.73
CA TRP A 449 19.06 -20.74 7.81
C TRP A 449 18.18 -21.88 7.30
N ALA A 450 17.27 -22.35 8.16
CA ALA A 450 16.29 -23.39 7.85
C ALA A 450 14.89 -22.77 7.73
N SER A 451 14.18 -23.11 6.66
CA SER A 451 12.83 -22.63 6.39
C SER A 451 12.05 -23.70 5.63
N TYR A 452 10.81 -23.96 6.05
CA TYR A 452 9.92 -24.93 5.42
C TYR A 452 8.61 -24.25 5.03
N SER A 453 8.27 -24.26 3.74
CA SER A 453 7.14 -23.49 3.22
C SER A 453 5.89 -24.34 3.04
N LYS A 454 4.84 -24.01 3.80
CA LYS A 454 3.47 -23.83 3.28
C LYS A 454 2.57 -23.08 4.28
N ASN A 455 2.18 -21.87 3.89
CA ASN A 455 1.14 -21.01 4.49
C ASN A 455 1.40 -20.41 5.89
N LEU A 456 2.00 -19.21 5.86
CA LEU A 456 1.77 -18.01 6.69
C LEU A 456 1.84 -18.02 8.24
N GLU A 457 2.56 -16.98 8.70
CA GLU A 457 2.47 -16.24 9.97
C GLU A 457 3.24 -16.67 11.24
N ALA A 458 3.80 -15.62 11.88
CA ALA A 458 4.31 -15.48 13.24
C ALA A 458 5.68 -16.07 13.66
N SER A 459 6.40 -15.23 14.43
CA SER A 459 7.55 -15.53 15.32
C SER A 459 8.89 -15.99 14.70
N ILE A 460 9.97 -15.76 15.47
CA ILE A 460 11.35 -16.22 15.19
C ILE A 460 11.83 -17.01 16.42
N SER A 461 12.19 -18.27 16.23
CA SER A 461 12.79 -19.09 17.29
C SER A 461 14.31 -19.00 17.28
N ARG A 462 14.93 -18.67 18.42
CA ARG A 462 16.40 -18.66 18.59
C ARG A 462 16.91 -20.05 18.98
N SER A 463 17.10 -20.92 17.98
CA SER A 463 17.72 -22.24 18.17
C SER A 463 19.23 -22.21 17.92
N THR A 464 20.04 -22.47 18.95
CA THR A 464 21.50 -22.62 18.78
C THR A 464 21.85 -24.09 18.56
N LYS A 465 22.60 -24.44 17.51
CA LYS A 465 22.92 -25.84 17.16
C LYS A 465 23.53 -26.63 18.32
N GLY A 466 24.40 -25.99 19.12
CA GLY A 466 24.99 -26.59 20.33
C GLY A 466 24.00 -26.80 21.49
N LEU A 467 22.93 -26.01 21.59
CA LEU A 467 21.86 -26.20 22.57
C LEU A 467 20.99 -27.40 22.17
N MET A 468 20.57 -27.48 20.89
CA MET A 468 19.78 -28.63 20.41
C MET A 468 20.57 -29.95 20.50
N ILE A 469 21.87 -29.93 20.21
CA ILE A 469 22.75 -31.09 20.42
C ILE A 469 22.79 -31.49 21.91
N ALA A 470 22.81 -30.52 22.84
CA ALA A 470 22.73 -30.81 24.27
C ALA A 470 21.37 -31.40 24.70
N THR A 471 20.28 -31.09 23.98
CA THR A 471 18.93 -31.63 24.23
C THR A 471 18.74 -33.03 23.65
N VAL A 472 19.22 -33.31 22.44
CA VAL A 472 18.97 -34.62 21.77
C VAL A 472 19.97 -35.71 22.16
N VAL A 473 21.18 -35.37 22.62
CA VAL A 473 22.21 -36.35 22.99
C VAL A 473 22.09 -36.76 24.46
N PRO A 474 21.95 -38.06 24.78
CA PRO A 474 22.02 -38.54 26.16
C PRO A 474 23.34 -38.18 26.84
N GLY A 475 23.28 -37.46 27.96
CA GLY A 475 24.47 -36.90 28.64
C GLY A 475 24.93 -35.54 28.10
N GLY A 476 24.18 -34.93 27.17
CA GLY A 476 24.37 -33.56 26.73
C GLY A 476 25.64 -33.28 25.94
N LEU A 477 26.03 -32.00 25.89
CA LEU A 477 27.12 -31.53 25.03
C LEU A 477 28.49 -32.15 25.40
N GLU A 478 28.74 -32.41 26.67
CA GLU A 478 29.95 -33.09 27.13
C GLU A 478 30.05 -34.55 26.66
N ALA A 479 28.92 -35.28 26.64
CA ALA A 479 28.89 -36.62 26.08
C ALA A 479 29.14 -36.56 24.57
N PHE A 480 28.44 -35.67 23.85
CA PHE A 480 28.62 -35.45 22.42
C PHE A 480 30.07 -35.17 22.01
N GLN A 481 30.80 -34.35 22.77
CA GLN A 481 32.21 -34.02 22.48
C GLN A 481 33.12 -35.26 22.51
N LYS A 482 32.82 -36.24 23.37
CA LYS A 482 33.61 -37.46 23.62
C LYS A 482 33.34 -38.58 22.59
N LEU A 483 32.29 -38.47 21.77
CA LEU A 483 31.91 -39.45 20.74
C LEU A 483 32.87 -39.46 19.52
N GLY A 484 32.82 -40.54 18.72
CA GLY A 484 33.49 -40.62 17.42
C GLY A 484 32.78 -39.78 16.34
N GLU A 485 33.48 -39.40 15.25
CA GLU A 485 32.88 -38.51 14.24
C GLU A 485 31.69 -39.13 13.47
N THR A 486 31.62 -40.46 13.32
CA THR A 486 30.45 -41.14 12.75
C THR A 486 29.20 -40.94 13.63
N GLU A 487 29.35 -41.09 14.95
CA GLU A 487 28.29 -40.88 15.93
C GLU A 487 27.93 -39.39 16.02
N LYS A 488 28.92 -38.49 16.00
CA LYS A 488 28.67 -37.04 15.95
C LYS A 488 27.94 -36.63 14.67
N ARG A 489 28.21 -37.23 13.52
CA ARG A 489 27.43 -37.04 12.28
C ARG A 489 25.98 -37.50 12.45
N HIS A 490 25.75 -38.66 13.06
CA HIS A 490 24.39 -39.14 13.37
C HIS A 490 23.62 -38.14 14.27
N TRP A 491 24.19 -37.73 15.40
CA TRP A 491 23.55 -36.79 16.32
C TRP A 491 23.41 -35.36 15.76
N ARG A 492 24.36 -34.87 14.95
CA ARG A 492 24.21 -33.61 14.18
C ARG A 492 23.02 -33.71 13.23
N GLY A 493 22.87 -34.83 12.52
CA GLY A 493 21.74 -35.12 11.64
C GLY A 493 20.40 -35.16 12.37
N MET A 494 20.32 -35.85 13.52
CA MET A 494 19.13 -35.86 14.37
C MET A 494 18.75 -34.46 14.86
N ALA A 495 19.71 -33.65 15.30
CA ALA A 495 19.44 -32.28 15.74
C ALA A 495 18.86 -31.40 14.60
N ILE A 496 19.35 -31.55 13.36
CA ILE A 496 18.81 -30.83 12.20
C ILE A 496 17.41 -31.35 11.81
N ASN A 497 17.19 -32.66 11.81
CA ASN A 497 15.84 -33.22 11.59
C ASN A 497 14.85 -32.69 12.64
N THR A 498 15.25 -32.63 13.92
CA THR A 498 14.41 -32.08 15.01
C THR A 498 14.06 -30.61 14.75
N ILE A 499 15.05 -29.77 14.39
CA ILE A 499 14.80 -28.36 14.04
C ILE A 499 13.87 -28.24 12.81
N ARG A 500 14.05 -29.06 11.77
CA ARG A 500 13.17 -29.08 10.59
C ARG A 500 11.73 -29.42 10.97
N ASP A 501 11.55 -30.45 11.79
CA ASP A 501 10.23 -30.97 12.15
C ASP A 501 9.52 -30.03 13.15
N GLU A 502 10.28 -29.32 14.01
CA GLU A 502 9.81 -28.18 14.80
C GLU A 502 9.38 -27.00 13.91
N CYS A 503 10.18 -26.61 12.91
CA CYS A 503 9.80 -25.54 11.97
C CYS A 503 8.54 -25.90 11.17
N ALA A 504 8.47 -27.13 10.64
CA ALA A 504 7.34 -27.60 9.83
C ALA A 504 6.03 -27.74 10.63
N SER A 505 6.10 -27.98 11.95
CA SER A 505 4.92 -28.06 12.82
C SER A 505 4.53 -26.73 13.47
N SER A 506 5.46 -25.77 13.60
CA SER A 506 5.21 -24.45 14.21
C SER A 506 5.01 -23.31 13.21
N GLY A 507 5.37 -23.50 11.94
CA GLY A 507 5.42 -22.44 10.92
C GLY A 507 6.59 -21.45 11.07
N GLN A 508 7.46 -21.65 12.07
CA GLN A 508 8.49 -20.69 12.44
C GLN A 508 9.81 -20.88 11.66
N VAL A 509 10.52 -19.77 11.50
CA VAL A 509 11.86 -19.72 10.91
C VAL A 509 12.93 -20.00 11.97
N ALA A 510 13.93 -20.83 11.63
CA ALA A 510 15.07 -21.13 12.50
C ALA A 510 16.40 -20.58 11.94
N ILE A 511 17.12 -19.86 12.80
CA ILE A 511 18.48 -19.34 12.53
C ILE A 511 19.50 -20.21 13.28
N VAL A 512 20.30 -20.97 12.54
CA VAL A 512 21.23 -21.98 13.07
C VAL A 512 22.67 -21.49 12.98
N ALA A 513 23.27 -21.06 14.10
CA ALA A 513 24.70 -20.70 14.13
C ALA A 513 25.61 -21.95 14.15
N GLY A 514 26.73 -21.93 13.42
CA GLY A 514 27.64 -23.08 13.31
C GLY A 514 29.02 -22.78 12.70
N HIS A 515 29.71 -23.84 12.26
CA HIS A 515 30.99 -23.83 11.54
C HIS A 515 30.88 -24.76 10.32
N PHE A 516 31.47 -24.40 9.18
CA PHE A 516 31.45 -25.24 7.98
C PHE A 516 32.57 -26.29 7.98
N MET A 517 33.77 -25.95 8.41
CA MET A 517 34.90 -26.87 8.54
C MET A 517 35.73 -26.59 9.79
N PHE A 518 36.62 -27.51 10.15
CA PHE A 518 37.70 -27.25 11.11
C PHE A 518 39.05 -27.57 10.45
N TRP A 519 39.99 -26.64 10.52
CA TRP A 519 41.34 -26.80 9.96
C TRP A 519 42.40 -26.47 11.03
N SER A 520 43.14 -27.48 11.49
CA SER A 520 44.34 -27.23 12.30
C SER A 520 45.48 -26.74 11.40
N GLU A 521 46.36 -25.90 11.94
CA GLU A 521 47.61 -25.54 11.25
C GLU A 521 48.64 -26.71 11.32
N GLU A 522 48.48 -27.61 12.29
CA GLU A 522 49.34 -28.80 12.50
C GLU A 522 48.92 -30.04 11.68
N LYS A 523 47.81 -30.00 10.94
CA LYS A 523 47.27 -31.15 10.20
C LYS A 523 46.74 -30.74 8.83
N GLU A 524 47.18 -31.45 7.80
CA GLU A 524 46.70 -31.22 6.42
C GLU A 524 45.26 -31.69 6.20
N ASP A 525 44.73 -32.59 7.04
CA ASP A 525 43.37 -33.11 6.99
C ASP A 525 42.30 -32.01 7.15
N VAL A 526 41.76 -31.55 6.02
CA VAL A 526 40.58 -30.66 5.96
C VAL A 526 39.31 -31.48 6.22
N LEU A 527 38.62 -31.20 7.32
CA LEU A 527 37.37 -31.87 7.69
C LEU A 527 36.17 -30.90 7.62
N PRO A 528 35.32 -31.00 6.57
CA PRO A 528 34.03 -30.31 6.54
C PRO A 528 33.02 -30.98 7.48
N VAL A 529 32.14 -30.16 8.05
CA VAL A 529 31.28 -30.46 9.21
C VAL A 529 29.81 -30.20 8.88
N TYR A 530 29.35 -30.84 7.81
CA TYR A 530 27.93 -30.92 7.44
C TYR A 530 27.47 -32.39 7.37
N THR A 531 26.16 -32.58 7.27
CA THR A 531 25.48 -33.86 7.02
C THR A 531 24.53 -33.69 5.83
N GLN A 532 24.04 -34.80 5.24
CA GLN A 532 23.02 -34.70 4.19
C GLN A 532 21.78 -33.94 4.67
N HIS A 533 21.37 -34.14 5.93
CA HIS A 533 20.24 -33.41 6.52
C HIS A 533 20.46 -31.90 6.62
N ASP A 534 21.69 -31.40 6.76
CA ASP A 534 21.97 -29.95 6.67
C ASP A 534 21.64 -29.43 5.26
N LEU A 535 22.02 -30.19 4.21
CA LEU A 535 21.81 -29.84 2.81
C LEU A 535 20.33 -29.97 2.39
N ASP A 536 19.61 -30.95 2.92
CA ASP A 536 18.18 -31.17 2.67
C ASP A 536 17.27 -30.18 3.43
N THR A 537 17.82 -29.38 4.36
CA THR A 537 17.04 -28.55 5.30
C THR A 537 17.37 -27.06 5.22
N PHE A 538 18.61 -26.68 4.93
CA PHE A 538 18.98 -25.27 4.80
C PHE A 538 18.52 -24.70 3.46
N THR A 539 17.90 -23.53 3.48
CA THR A 539 17.50 -22.81 2.26
C THR A 539 18.38 -21.59 1.98
N HIS A 540 19.00 -21.01 3.02
CA HIS A 540 19.93 -19.89 2.89
C HIS A 540 21.14 -20.05 3.82
N ILE A 541 22.31 -19.52 3.40
CA ILE A 541 23.54 -19.45 4.20
C ILE A 541 24.12 -18.04 4.10
N ILE A 542 24.33 -17.41 5.26
CA ILE A 542 24.97 -16.09 5.39
C ILE A 542 26.40 -16.27 5.92
N TYR A 543 27.38 -16.04 5.07
CA TYR A 543 28.79 -16.04 5.42
C TYR A 543 29.23 -14.63 5.82
N LEU A 544 29.70 -14.45 7.05
CA LEU A 544 30.20 -13.15 7.54
C LEU A 544 31.70 -13.04 7.26
N ASP A 545 32.07 -12.24 6.25
CA ASP A 545 33.47 -12.09 5.82
C ASP A 545 34.18 -11.05 6.70
N ILE A 546 34.53 -11.49 7.90
CA ILE A 546 35.32 -10.74 8.88
C ILE A 546 36.81 -10.88 8.52
N PRO A 547 37.60 -9.79 8.34
CA PRO A 547 39.02 -9.89 8.00
C PRO A 547 39.82 -10.81 8.93
N ALA A 548 40.66 -11.67 8.33
CA ALA A 548 41.43 -12.69 9.05
C ALA A 548 42.24 -12.13 10.25
N GLN A 549 42.81 -10.93 10.09
CA GLN A 549 43.57 -10.22 11.13
C GLN A 549 42.70 -9.85 12.34
N LEU A 550 41.46 -9.39 12.08
CA LEU A 550 40.50 -9.06 13.14
C LEU A 550 39.97 -10.34 13.84
N VAL A 551 39.89 -11.46 13.11
CA VAL A 551 39.62 -12.79 13.70
C VAL A 551 40.79 -13.28 14.56
N ALA A 552 42.04 -13.03 14.14
CA ALA A 552 43.24 -13.35 14.90
C ALA A 552 43.31 -12.54 16.21
N GLN A 553 43.18 -11.22 16.12
CA GLN A 553 43.14 -10.31 17.28
C GLN A 553 42.08 -10.76 18.31
N ARG A 554 40.83 -10.94 17.87
CA ARG A 554 39.72 -11.38 18.74
C ARG A 554 39.86 -12.81 19.28
N ARG A 555 40.85 -13.59 18.84
CA ARG A 555 41.24 -14.88 19.44
C ARG A 555 42.36 -14.76 20.47
N GLN A 556 43.19 -13.71 20.39
CA GLN A 556 44.21 -13.40 21.39
C GLN A 556 43.60 -12.67 22.61
N GLU A 557 42.57 -11.85 22.38
CA GLU A 557 41.85 -11.10 23.42
C GLU A 557 40.84 -11.95 24.22
N ASP A 558 40.50 -13.17 23.75
CA ASP A 558 39.53 -14.07 24.38
C ASP A 558 40.14 -14.88 25.53
N VAL A 559 40.26 -14.23 26.69
CA VAL A 559 40.76 -14.84 27.93
C VAL A 559 39.82 -15.88 28.56
N GLU A 560 38.57 -15.98 28.11
CA GLU A 560 37.58 -16.93 28.65
C GLU A 560 37.81 -18.36 28.15
N ARG A 561 38.58 -18.55 27.06
CA ARG A 561 38.63 -19.83 26.32
C ARG A 561 40.04 -20.16 25.86
N SER A 562 40.55 -21.31 26.33
CA SER A 562 41.79 -21.87 25.80
C SER A 562 41.64 -22.20 24.31
N ARG A 563 42.56 -21.69 23.49
CA ARG A 563 42.55 -21.83 22.02
C ARG A 563 43.98 -22.10 21.52
N PRO A 564 44.16 -22.94 20.49
CA PRO A 564 45.43 -23.01 19.80
C PRO A 564 45.72 -21.67 19.10
N CYS A 565 47.00 -21.28 19.10
CA CYS A 565 47.50 -20.23 18.23
C CYS A 565 47.34 -20.67 16.76
N ILE A 566 46.97 -19.75 15.88
CA ILE A 566 46.87 -19.97 14.44
C ILE A 566 47.33 -18.69 13.74
N SER A 567 48.11 -18.82 12.66
CA SER A 567 48.59 -17.68 11.87
C SER A 567 47.49 -16.99 11.04
N ASP A 568 47.60 -15.67 10.87
CA ASP A 568 46.76 -14.86 9.98
C ASP A 568 46.74 -15.39 8.55
N THR A 569 47.87 -15.93 8.08
CA THR A 569 48.00 -16.56 6.76
C THR A 569 47.21 -17.86 6.64
N HIS A 570 47.20 -18.71 7.68
CA HIS A 570 46.35 -19.90 7.71
C HIS A 570 44.88 -19.56 7.88
N LEU A 571 44.53 -18.53 8.67
CA LEU A 571 43.15 -18.03 8.77
C LEU A 571 42.63 -17.51 7.43
N LEU A 572 43.43 -16.74 6.67
CA LEU A 572 43.05 -16.29 5.33
C LEU A 572 42.86 -17.47 4.35
N LYS A 573 43.78 -18.44 4.37
CA LYS A 573 43.68 -19.69 3.58
C LYS A 573 42.42 -20.48 3.91
N TRP A 574 42.08 -20.59 5.19
CA TRP A 574 40.85 -21.23 5.69
C TRP A 574 39.61 -20.47 5.21
N GLN A 575 39.53 -19.15 5.38
CA GLN A 575 38.38 -18.36 4.93
C GLN A 575 38.11 -18.47 3.43
N GLN A 576 39.16 -18.48 2.59
CA GLN A 576 38.98 -18.68 1.14
C GLN A 576 38.54 -20.11 0.79
N ALA A 577 39.01 -21.12 1.55
CA ALA A 577 38.53 -22.50 1.40
C ALA A 577 37.07 -22.67 1.82
N GLU A 578 36.60 -22.01 2.88
CA GLU A 578 35.18 -22.00 3.28
C GLU A 578 34.31 -21.33 2.22
N LYS A 579 34.67 -20.12 1.78
CA LYS A 579 33.89 -19.36 0.79
C LYS A 579 33.70 -20.11 -0.52
N THR A 580 34.77 -20.68 -1.08
CA THR A 580 34.68 -21.45 -2.33
C THR A 580 33.85 -22.72 -2.16
N GLN A 581 34.14 -23.55 -1.14
CA GLN A 581 33.42 -24.81 -0.92
C GLN A 581 31.95 -24.59 -0.59
N LEU A 582 31.61 -23.60 0.25
CA LEU A 582 30.21 -23.27 0.55
C LEU A 582 29.48 -22.80 -0.72
N ARG A 583 30.06 -21.89 -1.49
CA ARG A 583 29.45 -21.36 -2.72
C ARG A 583 29.15 -22.46 -3.73
N ASP A 584 30.06 -23.41 -3.93
CA ASP A 584 29.84 -24.55 -4.84
C ASP A 584 28.88 -25.59 -4.29
N LEU A 585 28.93 -25.89 -2.99
CA LEU A 585 27.97 -26.79 -2.33
C LEU A 585 26.54 -26.23 -2.37
N CYS A 586 26.37 -24.93 -2.13
CA CYS A 586 25.07 -24.25 -2.20
C CYS A 586 24.44 -24.34 -3.60
N ARG A 587 25.24 -24.11 -4.66
CA ARG A 587 24.82 -24.25 -6.07
C ARG A 587 24.29 -25.65 -6.40
N HIS A 588 24.93 -26.71 -5.89
CA HIS A 588 24.51 -28.08 -6.16
C HIS A 588 23.24 -28.50 -5.39
N HIS A 589 22.96 -27.86 -4.25
CA HIS A 589 21.84 -28.22 -3.36
C HIS A 589 20.69 -27.19 -3.34
N SER A 590 20.68 -26.22 -4.26
CA SER A 590 19.64 -25.16 -4.34
C SER A 590 19.52 -24.28 -3.08
N ILE A 591 20.63 -24.10 -2.36
CA ILE A 591 20.72 -23.24 -1.19
C ILE A 591 21.18 -21.85 -1.66
N LEU A 592 20.55 -20.78 -1.19
CA LEU A 592 20.94 -19.41 -1.50
C LEU A 592 22.10 -18.95 -0.60
N PHE A 593 23.19 -18.51 -1.21
CA PHE A 593 24.41 -18.09 -0.53
C PHE A 593 24.59 -16.56 -0.60
N SER A 594 24.89 -15.95 0.55
CA SER A 594 25.21 -14.52 0.66
C SER A 594 26.49 -14.33 1.47
N LEU A 595 27.44 -13.57 0.93
CA LEU A 595 28.62 -13.09 1.65
C LEU A 595 28.35 -11.65 2.13
N VAL A 596 28.62 -11.38 3.41
CA VAL A 596 28.47 -10.04 3.99
C VAL A 596 29.78 -9.61 4.66
N SER A 597 30.47 -8.66 4.03
CA SER A 597 31.73 -8.10 4.49
C SER A 597 31.59 -7.28 5.78
N ALA A 598 32.59 -7.33 6.65
CA ALA A 598 32.62 -6.52 7.87
C ALA A 598 32.76 -5.01 7.57
N HIS A 599 31.64 -4.29 7.50
CA HIS A 599 31.56 -2.83 7.39
C HIS A 599 30.69 -2.26 8.51
N GLN A 600 30.68 -0.94 8.70
CA GLN A 600 29.86 -0.27 9.74
C GLN A 600 28.35 -0.59 9.61
N LEU A 601 27.89 -0.97 8.42
CA LEU A 601 26.51 -1.34 8.12
C LEU A 601 26.24 -2.86 8.17
N LEU A 602 27.13 -3.68 8.76
CA LEU A 602 26.98 -5.15 8.83
C LEU A 602 25.62 -5.59 9.37
N LEU A 603 25.18 -5.01 10.49
CA LEU A 603 23.86 -5.29 11.09
C LEU A 603 22.70 -4.90 10.17
N HIS A 604 22.84 -3.81 9.41
CA HIS A 604 21.82 -3.37 8.46
C HIS A 604 21.74 -4.33 7.27
N LYS A 605 22.86 -4.63 6.57
CA LYS A 605 22.86 -5.61 5.45
C LYS A 605 22.32 -6.98 5.88
N VAL A 606 22.70 -7.49 7.06
CA VAL A 606 22.15 -8.76 7.59
C VAL A 606 20.66 -8.65 7.94
N SER A 607 20.19 -7.53 8.48
CA SER A 607 18.76 -7.30 8.71
C SER A 607 17.95 -7.28 7.41
N THR A 608 18.44 -6.60 6.38
CA THR A 608 17.78 -6.53 5.06
C THR A 608 17.68 -7.92 4.42
N LEU A 609 18.75 -8.72 4.44
CA LEU A 609 18.73 -10.12 4.00
C LEU A 609 17.73 -10.97 4.81
N LEU A 610 17.70 -10.83 6.14
CA LEU A 610 16.75 -11.57 6.99
C LEU A 610 15.29 -11.12 6.84
N GLN A 611 15.03 -9.92 6.30
CA GLN A 611 13.69 -9.49 5.90
C GLN A 611 13.33 -10.06 4.53
N ASP A 612 14.23 -9.92 3.55
CA ASP A 612 14.11 -10.46 2.19
C ASP A 612 13.75 -11.96 2.17
N PHE A 613 14.50 -12.78 2.92
CA PHE A 613 14.33 -14.24 2.95
C PHE A 613 12.98 -14.69 3.54
N ARG A 614 12.32 -13.85 4.35
CA ARG A 614 11.04 -14.20 5.01
C ARG A 614 9.82 -14.12 4.10
N HIS A 615 9.90 -13.35 3.01
CA HIS A 615 8.74 -13.05 2.17
C HIS A 615 8.82 -13.67 0.76
N HIS A 616 10.02 -13.89 0.23
CA HIS A 616 10.20 -14.36 -1.15
C HIS A 616 9.86 -15.84 -1.36
N THR A 617 8.64 -16.07 -1.87
CA THR A 617 8.20 -17.30 -2.51
C THR A 617 7.85 -17.02 -3.97
N GLU A 618 7.86 -18.02 -4.85
CA GLU A 618 7.50 -17.85 -6.26
C GLU A 618 6.11 -17.22 -6.45
N GLY A 619 5.15 -17.55 -5.58
CA GLY A 619 3.81 -16.95 -5.59
C GLY A 619 3.83 -15.46 -5.21
N HIS A 620 4.58 -15.08 -4.17
CA HIS A 620 4.73 -13.66 -3.81
C HIS A 620 5.46 -12.87 -4.90
N ASN A 621 6.53 -13.45 -5.46
CA ASN A 621 7.31 -12.89 -6.56
C ASN A 621 6.45 -12.63 -7.81
N LEU A 622 5.54 -13.56 -8.15
CA LEU A 622 4.57 -13.36 -9.22
C LEU A 622 3.57 -12.25 -8.87
N SER A 623 2.94 -12.29 -7.70
CA SER A 623 1.97 -11.27 -7.31
C SER A 623 2.55 -9.86 -7.26
N GLU A 624 3.83 -9.69 -6.90
CA GLU A 624 4.50 -8.39 -6.91
C GLU A 624 4.78 -7.89 -8.34
N ALA A 625 5.17 -8.78 -9.26
CA ALA A 625 5.31 -8.45 -10.68
C ALA A 625 3.95 -8.09 -11.34
N GLU A 626 2.87 -8.81 -10.98
CA GLU A 626 1.51 -8.50 -11.42
C GLU A 626 1.02 -7.16 -10.85
N ARG A 627 1.29 -6.89 -9.58
CA ARG A 627 1.01 -5.60 -8.93
C ARG A 627 1.73 -4.45 -9.63
N ARG A 628 2.99 -4.64 -10.03
CA ARG A 628 3.80 -3.67 -10.78
C ARG A 628 3.24 -3.38 -12.18
N LEU A 629 2.71 -4.39 -12.86
CA LEU A 629 2.02 -4.24 -14.14
C LEU A 629 0.71 -3.46 -13.99
N ASP A 630 -0.10 -3.80 -12.99
CA ASP A 630 -1.36 -3.11 -12.70
C ASP A 630 -1.13 -1.63 -12.32
N GLU A 631 -0.03 -1.30 -11.61
CA GLU A 631 0.40 0.09 -11.38
C GLU A 631 0.69 0.86 -12.68
N ILE A 632 1.41 0.24 -13.62
CA ILE A 632 1.77 0.85 -14.90
C ILE A 632 0.52 1.14 -15.74
N LEU A 633 -0.44 0.22 -15.77
CA LEU A 633 -1.71 0.40 -16.48
C LEU A 633 -2.57 1.48 -15.82
N ALA A 634 -2.70 1.47 -14.48
CA ALA A 634 -3.47 2.46 -13.73
C ALA A 634 -2.87 3.88 -13.77
N ALA A 635 -1.57 4.02 -14.06
CA ALA A 635 -0.89 5.31 -14.25
C ALA A 635 -1.00 5.86 -15.69
N SER A 636 -1.55 5.10 -16.64
CA SER A 636 -1.73 5.57 -18.02
C SER A 636 -2.85 6.62 -18.13
N GLN A 637 -2.67 7.63 -18.98
CA GLN A 637 -3.57 8.78 -19.09
C GLN A 637 -4.72 8.59 -20.11
N GLY A 638 -5.04 7.35 -20.46
CA GLY A 638 -6.06 6.99 -21.44
C GLY A 638 -6.74 5.67 -21.13
N GLN A 639 -7.57 5.19 -22.05
CA GLN A 639 -7.99 3.78 -22.08
C GLN A 639 -7.08 3.05 -23.08
N PRO A 640 -6.13 2.22 -22.64
CA PRO A 640 -5.35 1.41 -23.56
C PRO A 640 -6.25 0.36 -24.24
N GLU A 641 -5.98 0.09 -25.50
CA GLU A 641 -6.56 -1.01 -26.29
C GLU A 641 -5.49 -2.06 -26.63
N THR A 642 -4.26 -1.60 -26.89
CA THR A 642 -3.12 -2.41 -27.35
C THR A 642 -1.91 -2.24 -26.43
N VAL A 643 -1.19 -3.34 -26.15
CA VAL A 643 0.07 -3.29 -25.39
C VAL A 643 1.18 -4.04 -26.12
N LEU A 644 2.33 -3.40 -26.25
CA LEU A 644 3.58 -4.03 -26.69
C LEU A 644 4.36 -4.46 -25.45
N VAL A 645 4.70 -5.74 -25.39
CA VAL A 645 5.54 -6.36 -24.37
C VAL A 645 6.85 -6.78 -25.03
N MET A 646 7.98 -6.28 -24.54
CA MET A 646 9.29 -6.52 -25.14
C MET A 646 10.25 -7.07 -24.08
N ASP A 647 11.02 -8.12 -24.40
CA ASP A 647 12.26 -8.38 -23.66
C ASP A 647 13.30 -7.29 -24.00
N ALA A 648 14.36 -7.19 -23.20
CA ALA A 648 15.28 -6.05 -23.24
C ALA A 648 16.65 -6.42 -23.82
N ASP A 649 17.48 -7.14 -23.07
CA ASP A 649 18.76 -7.68 -23.54
C ASP A 649 18.56 -8.52 -24.80
N ARG A 650 19.46 -8.40 -25.79
CA ARG A 650 19.43 -9.12 -27.09
C ARG A 650 18.17 -8.93 -27.96
N THR A 651 17.17 -8.19 -27.48
CA THR A 651 15.89 -7.93 -28.14
C THR A 651 15.75 -6.46 -28.54
N LEU A 652 15.95 -5.53 -27.60
CA LEU A 652 15.96 -4.08 -27.86
C LEU A 652 17.34 -3.55 -28.28
N ALA A 653 18.41 -4.25 -27.90
CA ALA A 653 19.81 -3.95 -28.24
C ALA A 653 20.57 -5.27 -28.42
N ALA A 654 21.72 -5.24 -29.09
CA ALA A 654 22.53 -6.45 -29.31
C ALA A 654 23.28 -6.92 -28.04
N GLU A 655 23.44 -6.02 -27.07
CA GLU A 655 24.21 -6.25 -25.85
C GLU A 655 23.49 -7.11 -24.79
N ASP A 656 24.31 -7.74 -23.95
CA ASP A 656 23.93 -8.47 -22.74
C ASP A 656 24.36 -7.62 -21.53
N THR A 657 23.40 -6.96 -20.88
CA THR A 657 23.64 -5.96 -19.83
C THR A 657 24.22 -6.58 -18.57
N GLY A 658 23.81 -7.81 -18.26
CA GLY A 658 24.39 -8.60 -17.18
C GLY A 658 25.88 -8.90 -17.43
N ALA A 659 26.24 -9.36 -18.63
CA ALA A 659 27.63 -9.61 -19.00
C ALA A 659 28.47 -8.33 -19.03
N LEU A 660 27.93 -7.21 -19.52
CA LEU A 660 28.62 -5.91 -19.51
C LEU A 660 28.84 -5.38 -18.08
N PHE A 661 27.87 -5.54 -17.18
CA PHE A 661 28.01 -5.17 -15.78
C PHE A 661 29.19 -5.91 -15.14
N TRP A 662 29.23 -7.25 -15.25
CA TRP A 662 30.31 -8.03 -14.64
C TRP A 662 31.66 -7.80 -15.32
N LYS A 663 31.70 -7.56 -16.64
CA LYS A 663 32.92 -7.15 -17.35
C LYS A 663 33.51 -5.85 -16.79
N ARG A 664 32.69 -4.87 -16.41
CA ARG A 664 33.15 -3.65 -15.71
C ARG A 664 33.51 -3.93 -14.25
N ALA A 665 32.65 -4.64 -13.53
CA ALA A 665 32.83 -4.92 -12.11
C ALA A 665 34.11 -5.74 -11.80
N SER A 666 34.64 -6.50 -12.77
CA SER A 666 35.93 -7.20 -12.71
C SER A 666 37.13 -6.39 -13.20
N GLN A 667 36.98 -5.21 -13.83
CA GLN A 667 38.15 -4.41 -14.27
C GLN A 667 38.97 -3.86 -13.10
N SER A 668 38.43 -3.89 -11.88
CA SER A 668 39.14 -3.57 -10.63
C SER A 668 39.86 -4.76 -9.97
N VAL A 669 39.55 -6.01 -10.36
CA VAL A 669 40.12 -7.24 -9.76
C VAL A 669 40.25 -8.30 -10.87
N GLY A 670 41.48 -8.59 -11.30
CA GLY A 670 41.79 -9.35 -12.52
C GLY A 670 41.43 -10.84 -12.51
N ASP A 671 40.13 -11.16 -12.50
CA ASP A 671 39.56 -12.49 -12.72
C ASP A 671 38.61 -12.43 -13.94
N GLU A 672 38.87 -13.25 -14.95
CA GLU A 672 38.22 -13.17 -16.27
C GLU A 672 36.80 -13.77 -16.31
N ASN A 673 36.36 -14.43 -15.23
CA ASN A 673 35.12 -15.22 -15.25
C ASN A 673 33.89 -14.46 -14.72
N CYS A 674 32.93 -14.18 -15.62
CA CYS A 674 31.60 -13.66 -15.25
C CYS A 674 30.84 -14.63 -14.31
N PRO A 675 30.52 -14.24 -13.05
CA PRO A 675 29.89 -15.14 -12.08
C PRO A 675 28.53 -15.69 -12.50
N LEU A 676 27.75 -14.92 -13.27
CA LEU A 676 26.45 -15.34 -13.78
C LEU A 676 26.56 -16.51 -14.75
N LYS A 677 27.59 -16.54 -15.60
CA LYS A 677 27.81 -17.63 -16.55
C LYS A 677 28.00 -18.95 -15.81
N THR A 678 28.76 -18.94 -14.72
CA THR A 678 28.95 -20.11 -13.84
C THR A 678 27.67 -20.49 -13.09
N LEU A 679 26.85 -19.51 -12.71
CA LEU A 679 25.57 -19.72 -12.02
C LEU A 679 24.51 -20.37 -12.94
N PHE A 680 24.22 -19.79 -14.10
CA PHE A 680 23.22 -20.32 -15.05
C PHE A 680 23.68 -21.59 -15.77
N SER A 681 24.98 -21.92 -15.76
CA SER A 681 25.52 -23.21 -16.21
C SER A 681 25.56 -24.28 -15.11
N SER A 682 25.16 -23.96 -13.88
CA SER A 682 25.08 -24.93 -12.76
C SER A 682 23.77 -25.73 -12.82
N PRO A 683 23.57 -26.76 -11.96
CA PRO A 683 22.32 -27.51 -11.89
C PRO A 683 21.06 -26.66 -11.63
N LEU A 684 21.19 -25.42 -11.15
CA LEU A 684 20.09 -24.48 -10.97
C LEU A 684 19.48 -23.99 -12.28
N GLY A 685 20.21 -24.08 -13.41
CA GLY A 685 19.78 -23.58 -14.72
C GLY A 685 19.27 -22.14 -14.64
N HIS A 686 18.11 -21.88 -15.25
CA HIS A 686 17.40 -20.59 -15.21
C HIS A 686 16.18 -20.64 -14.26
N SER A 687 16.27 -21.38 -13.15
CA SER A 687 15.21 -21.43 -12.12
C SER A 687 15.03 -20.10 -11.38
N HIS A 688 13.90 -19.92 -10.70
CA HIS A 688 13.70 -18.80 -9.76
C HIS A 688 14.86 -18.68 -8.76
N THR A 689 15.33 -19.79 -8.19
CA THR A 689 16.49 -19.82 -7.29
C THR A 689 17.78 -19.33 -7.95
N ALA A 690 18.00 -19.61 -9.24
CA ALA A 690 19.15 -19.06 -9.98
C ALA A 690 19.05 -17.53 -10.11
N PHE A 691 17.88 -16.98 -10.48
CA PHE A 691 17.70 -15.54 -10.56
C PHE A 691 17.80 -14.85 -9.19
N ARG A 692 17.26 -15.45 -8.11
CA ARG A 692 17.47 -14.96 -6.74
C ARG A 692 18.96 -14.97 -6.35
N GLN A 693 19.71 -16.00 -6.71
CA GLN A 693 21.15 -16.06 -6.46
C GLN A 693 21.93 -15.01 -7.27
N ALA A 694 21.45 -14.63 -8.46
CA ALA A 694 22.02 -13.53 -9.24
C ALA A 694 21.84 -12.18 -8.54
N THR A 695 20.65 -11.88 -8.01
CA THR A 695 20.39 -10.70 -7.16
C THR A 695 21.38 -10.62 -6.00
N LEU A 696 21.59 -11.73 -5.28
CA LEU A 696 22.52 -11.79 -4.14
C LEU A 696 23.99 -11.58 -4.54
N LEU A 697 24.40 -11.91 -5.77
CA LEU A 697 25.74 -11.61 -6.27
C LEU A 697 25.93 -10.11 -6.57
N TYR A 698 24.88 -9.41 -7.01
CA TYR A 698 24.93 -7.95 -7.16
C TYR A 698 25.02 -7.23 -5.81
N GLU A 699 24.26 -7.67 -4.79
CA GLU A 699 24.33 -7.17 -3.40
C GLU A 699 25.69 -7.41 -2.71
N GLU A 700 26.37 -8.50 -3.09
CA GLU A 700 27.73 -8.83 -2.63
C GLU A 700 28.78 -7.93 -3.29
N ARG A 701 28.67 -7.71 -4.61
CA ARG A 701 29.71 -6.98 -5.36
C ARG A 701 29.70 -5.47 -5.07
N ALA A 702 28.54 -4.82 -5.00
CA ALA A 702 28.45 -3.36 -4.95
C ALA A 702 27.44 -2.89 -3.89
N ASP A 703 27.63 -1.67 -3.36
CA ASP A 703 26.58 -0.95 -2.65
C ASP A 703 25.65 -0.22 -3.64
N ASP A 704 24.71 0.58 -3.14
CA ASP A 704 23.68 1.21 -3.97
C ASP A 704 24.26 2.31 -4.88
N GLU A 705 25.33 2.98 -4.46
CA GLU A 705 25.96 4.09 -5.19
C GLU A 705 26.95 3.54 -6.24
N GLU A 706 27.78 2.56 -5.87
CA GLU A 706 28.64 1.86 -6.85
C GLU A 706 27.79 1.13 -7.91
N PHE A 707 26.67 0.51 -7.51
CA PHE A 707 25.78 -0.20 -8.43
C PHE A 707 25.06 0.74 -9.40
N ASP A 708 24.51 1.88 -8.95
CA ASP A 708 23.87 2.84 -9.85
C ASP A 708 24.89 3.47 -10.82
N GLY A 709 26.11 3.76 -10.34
CA GLY A 709 27.23 4.21 -11.15
C GLY A 709 27.65 3.19 -12.22
N LEU A 710 27.82 1.92 -11.84
CA LEU A 710 28.09 0.83 -12.79
C LEU A 710 26.95 0.65 -13.79
N CYS A 711 25.68 0.71 -13.36
CA CYS A 711 24.53 0.67 -14.26
C CYS A 711 24.52 1.85 -15.25
N GLY A 712 24.94 3.05 -14.83
CA GLY A 712 25.12 4.21 -15.70
C GLY A 712 26.18 4.00 -16.77
N GLN A 713 27.32 3.39 -16.41
CA GLN A 713 28.38 3.07 -17.38
C GLN A 713 27.99 1.92 -18.32
N VAL A 714 27.20 0.93 -17.86
CA VAL A 714 26.64 -0.09 -18.76
C VAL A 714 25.64 0.56 -19.72
N ALA A 715 24.76 1.43 -19.22
CA ALA A 715 23.79 2.16 -20.04
C ALA A 715 24.42 3.10 -21.08
N SER A 716 25.68 3.56 -20.90
CA SER A 716 26.39 4.32 -21.94
C SER A 716 26.93 3.46 -23.09
N ASP A 717 27.13 2.15 -22.87
CA ASP A 717 27.62 1.22 -23.90
C ASP A 717 26.49 0.54 -24.69
N VAL A 718 25.29 0.44 -24.12
CA VAL A 718 24.14 -0.23 -24.75
C VAL A 718 23.56 0.60 -25.89
N ALA A 719 23.47 0.01 -27.08
CA ALA A 719 22.98 0.66 -28.29
C ALA A 719 21.65 0.02 -28.73
N MET A 720 20.53 0.70 -28.45
CA MET A 720 19.21 0.24 -28.92
C MET A 720 19.15 0.19 -30.46
N HIS A 721 18.52 -0.85 -30.98
CA HIS A 721 18.29 -1.01 -32.42
C HIS A 721 17.47 0.18 -32.96
N PRO A 722 17.93 0.87 -34.03
CA PRO A 722 17.22 2.00 -34.63
C PRO A 722 15.76 1.70 -34.99
N GLU A 723 15.48 0.46 -35.37
CA GLU A 723 14.16 -0.06 -35.70
C GLU A 723 13.20 -0.05 -34.50
N PHE A 724 13.69 -0.43 -33.31
CA PHE A 724 12.91 -0.34 -32.06
C PHE A 724 12.80 1.10 -31.56
N LEU A 725 13.84 1.93 -31.72
CA LEU A 725 13.75 3.36 -31.43
C LEU A 725 12.71 4.06 -32.30
N TYR A 726 12.55 3.66 -33.57
CA TYR A 726 11.48 4.16 -34.42
C TYR A 726 10.11 3.69 -33.94
N LEU A 727 9.91 2.37 -33.78
CA LEU A 727 8.65 1.78 -33.31
C LEU A 727 8.16 2.41 -31.99
N LEU A 728 9.03 2.53 -30.99
CA LEU A 728 8.69 3.10 -29.68
C LEU A 728 8.41 4.62 -29.77
N ARG A 729 9.08 5.36 -30.65
CA ARG A 729 8.80 6.79 -30.87
C ARG A 729 7.49 7.04 -31.63
N GLU A 730 7.04 6.11 -32.46
CA GLU A 730 5.69 6.18 -33.06
C GLU A 730 4.61 5.79 -32.02
N VAL A 731 4.78 4.67 -31.31
CA VAL A 731 3.85 4.24 -30.23
C VAL A 731 3.69 5.31 -29.14
N ALA A 732 4.77 5.99 -28.74
CA ALA A 732 4.75 7.05 -27.73
C ALA A 732 3.86 8.26 -28.07
N LYS A 733 3.35 8.39 -29.30
CA LYS A 733 2.43 9.44 -29.74
C LYS A 733 0.95 9.11 -29.51
N HIS A 734 0.62 7.88 -29.15
CA HIS A 734 -0.75 7.36 -29.12
C HIS A 734 -1.14 6.87 -27.73
N ASP A 735 -2.16 7.49 -27.12
CA ASP A 735 -2.56 7.20 -25.73
C ASP A 735 -3.36 5.89 -25.56
N HIS A 736 -3.79 5.26 -26.67
CA HIS A 736 -4.46 3.95 -26.68
C HIS A 736 -3.47 2.77 -26.82
N VAL A 737 -2.17 3.04 -26.95
CA VAL A 737 -1.12 2.03 -27.08
C VAL A 737 -0.04 2.23 -26.00
N ILE A 738 0.28 1.18 -25.24
CA ILE A 738 1.32 1.21 -24.19
C ILE A 738 2.48 0.29 -24.58
N ALA A 739 3.71 0.68 -24.23
CA ALA A 739 4.89 -0.19 -24.35
C ALA A 739 5.49 -0.50 -22.97
N VAL A 740 5.68 -1.79 -22.70
CA VAL A 740 6.26 -2.32 -21.45
C VAL A 740 7.44 -3.22 -21.79
N VAL A 741 8.58 -2.94 -21.18
CA VAL A 741 9.80 -3.75 -21.28
C VAL A 741 9.84 -4.68 -20.08
N ILE A 742 9.94 -6.00 -20.28
CA ILE A 742 9.93 -7.00 -19.22
C ILE A 742 11.24 -7.78 -19.25
N THR A 743 12.19 -7.41 -18.38
CA THR A 743 13.58 -7.94 -18.41
C THR A 743 13.88 -8.86 -17.24
N CYS A 744 14.59 -9.95 -17.51
CA CYS A 744 15.25 -10.79 -16.50
C CYS A 744 16.71 -10.36 -16.22
N GLY A 745 17.21 -9.36 -16.95
CA GLY A 745 18.47 -8.64 -16.68
C GLY A 745 18.27 -7.47 -15.73
N LEU A 746 19.18 -6.49 -15.77
CA LEU A 746 19.19 -5.36 -14.86
C LEU A 746 18.19 -4.27 -15.29
N SER A 747 17.05 -4.16 -14.60
CA SER A 747 16.04 -3.13 -14.86
C SER A 747 16.62 -1.71 -14.84
N ARG A 748 17.48 -1.43 -13.86
CA ARG A 748 18.10 -0.12 -13.64
C ARG A 748 19.03 0.34 -14.79
N VAL A 749 19.57 -0.60 -15.57
CA VAL A 749 20.28 -0.26 -16.81
C VAL A 749 19.28 0.22 -17.87
N TRP A 750 18.18 -0.51 -18.03
CA TRP A 750 17.15 -0.21 -19.02
C TRP A 750 16.36 1.06 -18.73
N ASP A 751 16.12 1.39 -17.46
CA ASP A 751 15.61 2.72 -17.07
C ASP A 751 16.51 3.85 -17.61
N LYS A 752 17.83 3.75 -17.38
CA LYS A 752 18.81 4.75 -17.82
C LYS A 752 18.97 4.80 -19.34
N VAL A 753 18.85 3.66 -20.04
CA VAL A 753 18.84 3.62 -21.52
C VAL A 753 17.58 4.29 -22.06
N LEU A 754 16.39 3.97 -21.53
CA LEU A 754 15.13 4.61 -21.97
C LEU A 754 15.07 6.09 -21.59
N GLU A 755 15.72 6.51 -20.50
CA GLU A 755 15.89 7.91 -20.12
C GLU A 755 16.77 8.66 -21.12
N ARG A 756 17.93 8.09 -21.48
CA ARG A 756 18.84 8.64 -22.52
C ARG A 756 18.14 8.84 -23.87
N GLU A 757 17.28 7.91 -24.26
CA GLU A 757 16.56 7.94 -25.55
C GLU A 757 15.27 8.78 -25.54
N GLY A 758 14.92 9.38 -24.39
CA GLY A 758 13.73 10.22 -24.21
C GLY A 758 12.40 9.47 -24.06
N LEU A 759 12.46 8.17 -23.77
CA LEU A 759 11.31 7.25 -23.78
C LEU A 759 10.78 6.88 -22.38
N SER A 760 11.55 7.09 -21.30
CA SER A 760 11.23 6.65 -19.92
C SER A 760 9.90 7.18 -19.35
N GLN A 761 9.32 8.25 -19.90
CA GLN A 761 7.96 8.69 -19.54
C GLN A 761 6.86 7.79 -20.12
N ARG A 762 7.03 7.32 -21.36
CA ARG A 762 6.02 6.60 -22.16
C ARG A 762 6.22 5.08 -22.19
N VAL A 763 7.46 4.62 -22.03
CA VAL A 763 7.85 3.20 -21.94
C VAL A 763 8.23 2.89 -20.50
N LYS A 764 7.76 1.76 -19.94
CA LYS A 764 8.05 1.37 -18.54
C LYS A 764 8.74 0.02 -18.46
N VAL A 765 9.64 -0.14 -17.48
CA VAL A 765 10.39 -1.38 -17.24
C VAL A 765 9.77 -2.17 -16.08
N ILE A 766 9.61 -3.48 -16.28
CA ILE A 766 9.34 -4.47 -15.24
C ILE A 766 10.54 -5.41 -15.21
N GLY A 767 11.29 -5.37 -14.11
CA GLY A 767 12.48 -6.18 -13.91
C GLY A 767 13.12 -5.84 -12.56
N GLY A 768 14.10 -6.64 -12.14
CA GLY A 768 14.84 -6.41 -10.90
C GLY A 768 16.35 -6.31 -11.13
N GLY A 769 17.09 -6.47 -10.05
CA GLY A 769 18.56 -6.49 -10.02
C GLY A 769 19.12 -6.47 -8.60
N ARG A 770 18.41 -5.81 -7.67
CA ARG A 770 18.72 -5.68 -6.24
C ARG A 770 17.57 -6.21 -5.38
N ILE A 771 17.82 -6.45 -4.09
CA ILE A 771 16.79 -6.84 -3.11
C ILE A 771 15.68 -5.78 -3.02
N ALA A 772 16.03 -4.50 -3.17
CA ALA A 772 15.09 -3.38 -3.16
C ALA A 772 13.99 -3.50 -4.23
N ASP A 773 14.23 -4.20 -5.35
CA ASP A 773 13.25 -4.38 -6.42
C ASP A 773 12.11 -5.34 -6.04
N SER A 774 12.25 -6.11 -4.95
CA SER A 774 11.21 -6.98 -4.36
C SER A 774 10.68 -8.14 -5.23
N PHE A 775 11.22 -8.36 -6.43
CA PHE A 775 10.95 -9.55 -7.26
C PHE A 775 12.06 -9.80 -8.29
N VAL A 776 12.06 -10.99 -8.89
CA VAL A 776 12.86 -11.38 -10.07
C VAL A 776 11.95 -11.85 -11.20
N VAL A 777 12.34 -11.59 -12.45
CA VAL A 777 11.57 -11.98 -13.64
C VAL A 777 12.11 -13.31 -14.20
N THR A 778 11.24 -14.31 -14.24
CA THR A 778 11.47 -15.61 -14.91
C THR A 778 10.63 -15.72 -16.19
N ASP A 779 10.84 -16.79 -16.96
CA ASP A 779 9.97 -17.19 -18.07
C ASP A 779 8.49 -17.32 -17.64
N ALA A 780 8.23 -17.93 -16.48
CA ALA A 780 6.90 -18.07 -15.91
C ALA A 780 6.28 -16.71 -15.55
N VAL A 781 7.06 -15.74 -15.06
CA VAL A 781 6.61 -14.37 -14.81
C VAL A 781 6.29 -13.66 -16.12
N LYS A 782 7.20 -13.66 -17.11
CA LYS A 782 6.95 -13.10 -18.46
C LYS A 782 5.63 -13.67 -19.04
N ALA A 783 5.45 -14.99 -18.94
CA ALA A 783 4.24 -15.68 -19.38
C ALA A 783 2.98 -15.32 -18.58
N ALA A 784 3.07 -15.04 -17.28
CA ALA A 784 1.91 -14.67 -16.47
C ALA A 784 1.46 -13.23 -16.79
N LEU A 785 2.39 -12.28 -16.90
CA LEU A 785 2.09 -10.87 -17.19
C LEU A 785 1.36 -10.69 -18.54
N VAL A 786 1.76 -11.43 -19.58
CA VAL A 786 1.02 -11.43 -20.87
C VAL A 786 -0.36 -12.08 -20.75
N ALA A 787 -0.53 -13.14 -19.96
CA ALA A 787 -1.87 -13.70 -19.70
C ALA A 787 -2.77 -12.69 -18.96
N ARG A 788 -2.24 -11.97 -17.97
CA ARG A 788 -2.95 -10.95 -17.19
C ARG A 788 -3.44 -9.79 -18.06
N LEU A 789 -2.56 -9.25 -18.93
CA LEU A 789 -2.93 -8.23 -19.93
C LEU A 789 -4.11 -8.67 -20.81
N ARG A 790 -4.06 -9.92 -21.30
CA ARG A 790 -4.99 -10.43 -22.30
C ARG A 790 -6.32 -10.93 -21.72
N HIS A 791 -6.31 -11.52 -20.53
CA HIS A 791 -7.49 -12.16 -19.94
C HIS A 791 -8.20 -11.32 -18.86
N GLU A 792 -7.45 -10.57 -18.05
CA GLU A 792 -8.03 -9.74 -16.98
C GLU A 792 -8.24 -8.30 -17.45
N HIS A 793 -7.24 -7.70 -18.09
CA HIS A 793 -7.35 -6.33 -18.64
C HIS A 793 -7.97 -6.27 -20.06
N GLN A 794 -8.14 -7.42 -20.72
CA GLN A 794 -8.76 -7.58 -22.06
C GLN A 794 -8.06 -6.79 -23.19
N LEU A 795 -6.76 -6.53 -23.03
CA LEU A 795 -5.93 -5.77 -23.98
C LEU A 795 -5.35 -6.69 -25.06
N TYR A 796 -5.16 -6.15 -26.27
CA TYR A 796 -4.52 -6.87 -27.37
C TYR A 796 -2.99 -6.83 -27.22
N VAL A 797 -2.33 -7.99 -27.13
CA VAL A 797 -0.91 -8.04 -26.78
C VAL A 797 -0.03 -8.40 -27.98
N TRP A 798 0.97 -7.56 -28.24
CA TRP A 798 2.13 -7.87 -29.10
C TRP A 798 3.34 -8.22 -28.22
N ALA A 799 3.93 -9.40 -28.39
CA ALA A 799 5.13 -9.81 -27.66
C ALA A 799 6.38 -9.86 -28.56
N PHE A 800 7.52 -9.39 -28.05
CA PHE A 800 8.83 -9.37 -28.73
C PHE A 800 9.90 -10.02 -27.82
N GLY A 801 10.73 -10.92 -28.36
CA GLY A 801 11.85 -11.54 -27.61
C GLY A 801 12.78 -12.40 -28.50
N ASP A 802 14.00 -12.70 -28.03
CA ASP A 802 15.00 -13.50 -28.76
C ASP A 802 15.27 -14.89 -28.16
N SER A 803 14.85 -15.14 -26.91
CA SER A 803 15.38 -16.21 -26.07
C SER A 803 14.36 -17.31 -25.73
N PRO A 804 14.81 -18.48 -25.23
CA PRO A 804 13.89 -19.53 -24.77
C PRO A 804 12.99 -19.10 -23.62
N LEU A 805 13.41 -18.10 -22.82
CA LEU A 805 12.63 -17.56 -21.69
C LEU A 805 11.40 -16.77 -22.18
N ASP A 806 11.40 -16.32 -23.42
CA ASP A 806 10.35 -15.50 -24.01
C ASP A 806 9.25 -16.33 -24.66
N LEU A 807 9.50 -17.61 -24.95
CA LEU A 807 8.52 -18.51 -25.56
C LEU A 807 7.21 -18.59 -24.74
N GLY A 808 7.31 -18.48 -23.41
CA GLY A 808 6.15 -18.45 -22.52
C GLY A 808 5.28 -17.19 -22.66
N MET A 809 5.84 -16.04 -23.04
CA MET A 809 5.08 -14.81 -23.30
C MET A 809 4.65 -14.71 -24.77
N LEU A 810 5.53 -15.08 -25.71
CA LEU A 810 5.25 -15.14 -27.15
C LEU A 810 4.07 -16.07 -27.47
N SER A 811 3.96 -17.23 -26.80
CA SER A 811 2.85 -18.18 -27.01
C SER A 811 1.51 -17.74 -26.45
N LYS A 812 1.47 -16.73 -25.58
CA LYS A 812 0.25 -16.22 -24.94
C LYS A 812 -0.28 -14.92 -25.52
N ALA A 813 0.56 -14.17 -26.23
CA ALA A 813 0.20 -12.93 -26.90
C ALA A 813 -0.77 -13.16 -28.07
N ASP A 814 -1.39 -12.08 -28.57
CA ASP A 814 -2.20 -12.11 -29.79
C ASP A 814 -1.33 -12.01 -31.06
N GLN A 815 -0.16 -11.38 -30.94
CA GLN A 815 0.90 -11.36 -31.95
C GLN A 815 2.27 -11.62 -31.30
N ALA A 816 3.11 -12.41 -31.97
CA ALA A 816 4.43 -12.80 -31.49
C ALA A 816 5.52 -12.50 -32.52
N ILE A 817 6.57 -11.79 -32.10
CA ILE A 817 7.71 -11.40 -32.92
C ILE A 817 8.99 -11.96 -32.29
N VAL A 818 9.67 -12.86 -32.99
CA VAL A 818 11.00 -13.35 -32.60
C VAL A 818 12.03 -12.37 -33.15
N VAL A 819 12.84 -11.77 -32.27
CA VAL A 819 13.99 -10.98 -32.70
C VAL A 819 15.14 -11.93 -33.05
N VAL A 820 15.82 -11.66 -34.17
CA VAL A 820 16.89 -12.50 -34.71
C VAL A 820 18.12 -11.65 -34.95
N GLY A 821 19.03 -11.69 -33.97
CA GLY A 821 20.39 -11.19 -34.09
C GLY A 821 21.30 -12.10 -34.92
N GLU A 822 22.56 -11.69 -35.05
CA GLU A 822 23.58 -12.41 -35.81
C GLU A 822 23.84 -13.82 -35.27
N GLU A 823 24.19 -14.76 -36.16
CA GLU A 823 24.28 -16.19 -35.84
C GLU A 823 25.34 -16.52 -34.77
N HIS A 824 26.37 -15.68 -34.63
CA HIS A 824 27.45 -15.89 -33.68
C HIS A 824 27.17 -15.33 -32.26
N THR A 825 26.14 -14.48 -32.11
CA THR A 825 25.73 -13.90 -30.82
C THR A 825 24.42 -14.50 -30.28
N ARG A 826 23.51 -14.94 -31.17
CA ARG A 826 22.20 -15.48 -30.80
C ARG A 826 22.25 -16.82 -30.05
N SER A 827 21.27 -17.06 -29.18
CA SER A 827 21.19 -18.32 -28.42
C SER A 827 20.84 -19.52 -29.30
N LYS A 828 21.69 -20.56 -29.29
CA LYS A 828 21.52 -21.81 -30.05
C LYS A 828 20.49 -22.78 -29.45
N THR A 829 20.14 -22.64 -28.16
CA THR A 829 19.10 -23.47 -27.53
C THR A 829 17.69 -23.05 -27.95
N MET A 830 17.53 -21.79 -28.36
CA MET A 830 16.26 -21.25 -28.87
C MET A 830 15.83 -21.93 -30.16
N ASP A 831 16.75 -22.26 -31.07
CA ASP A 831 16.40 -22.75 -32.41
C ASP A 831 15.59 -24.06 -32.34
N ALA A 832 15.97 -24.97 -31.43
CA ALA A 832 15.23 -26.20 -31.15
C ALA A 832 13.95 -25.97 -30.30
N ALA A 833 13.99 -25.06 -29.33
CA ALA A 833 12.85 -24.76 -28.47
C ALA A 833 11.72 -24.07 -29.25
N LEU A 834 12.06 -23.11 -30.11
CA LEU A 834 11.17 -22.39 -31.01
C LEU A 834 10.56 -23.31 -32.07
N LEU A 835 11.35 -24.20 -32.67
CA LEU A 835 10.83 -25.21 -33.60
C LEU A 835 9.77 -26.10 -32.92
N SER A 836 10.02 -26.54 -31.68
CA SER A 836 9.03 -27.31 -30.90
C SER A 836 7.80 -26.47 -30.52
N ALA A 837 7.98 -25.20 -30.16
CA ALA A 837 6.87 -24.29 -29.85
C ALA A 837 5.96 -24.03 -31.06
N VAL A 838 6.51 -23.94 -32.27
CA VAL A 838 5.75 -23.82 -33.53
C VAL A 838 5.08 -25.14 -33.89
N ASP A 839 5.84 -26.24 -33.99
CA ASP A 839 5.33 -27.52 -34.50
C ASP A 839 4.39 -28.26 -33.53
N ASN A 840 4.67 -28.20 -32.21
CA ASN A 840 3.91 -28.91 -31.18
C ASN A 840 3.08 -27.96 -30.29
N GLY A 841 3.57 -26.76 -30.03
CA GLY A 841 2.93 -25.76 -29.15
C GLY A 841 1.89 -24.86 -29.84
N GLY A 842 1.84 -24.86 -31.18
CA GLY A 842 0.91 -24.02 -31.95
C GLY A 842 1.27 -22.53 -32.00
N LEU A 843 2.49 -22.14 -31.61
CA LEU A 843 2.98 -20.76 -31.66
C LEU A 843 2.93 -20.21 -33.09
N ARG A 844 2.22 -19.09 -33.28
CA ARG A 844 2.20 -18.33 -34.54
C ARG A 844 3.00 -17.04 -34.40
N ALA A 845 4.28 -17.11 -34.77
CA ALA A 845 5.20 -15.98 -34.69
C ALA A 845 5.71 -15.53 -36.07
N ARG A 846 6.29 -14.34 -36.12
CA ARG A 846 7.09 -13.81 -37.25
C ARG A 846 8.52 -13.53 -36.76
N GLN A 847 9.51 -13.45 -37.65
CA GLN A 847 10.89 -13.09 -37.30
C GLN A 847 11.31 -11.72 -37.86
N ALA A 848 11.87 -10.88 -36.98
CA ALA A 848 12.48 -9.61 -37.33
C ALA A 848 14.01 -9.75 -37.31
N LEU A 849 14.66 -9.48 -38.45
CA LEU A 849 16.11 -9.58 -38.61
C LEU A 849 16.76 -8.25 -38.19
N LEU A 850 17.56 -8.25 -37.12
CA LEU A 850 18.22 -7.06 -36.57
C LEU A 850 19.72 -7.36 -36.33
N PRO A 851 20.65 -6.89 -37.18
CA PRO A 851 20.43 -6.08 -38.37
C PRO A 851 19.76 -6.84 -39.53
N SER A 852 19.26 -6.11 -40.52
CA SER A 852 18.44 -6.64 -41.64
C SER A 852 19.11 -7.71 -42.52
N ASN A 853 20.43 -7.86 -42.42
CA ASN A 853 21.25 -8.85 -43.12
C ASN A 853 21.56 -10.11 -42.29
N ALA A 854 21.05 -10.21 -41.06
CA ALA A 854 21.21 -11.42 -40.24
C ALA A 854 20.52 -12.63 -40.89
N PRO A 855 21.09 -13.85 -40.85
CA PRO A 855 20.46 -15.02 -41.44
C PRO A 855 19.19 -15.40 -40.65
N PRO A 856 18.08 -15.77 -41.31
CA PRO A 856 16.88 -16.29 -40.63
C PRO A 856 17.18 -17.44 -39.64
N ARG A 857 16.37 -17.55 -38.59
CA ARG A 857 16.55 -18.53 -37.51
C ARG A 857 15.88 -19.87 -37.81
N LEU A 858 14.72 -19.81 -38.48
CA LEU A 858 13.98 -20.96 -39.01
C LEU A 858 13.52 -20.65 -40.45
N ASP A 859 13.06 -21.69 -41.14
CA ASP A 859 12.44 -21.61 -42.47
C ASP A 859 11.36 -20.52 -42.53
N VAL A 860 11.42 -19.66 -43.55
CA VAL A 860 10.51 -18.51 -43.72
C VAL A 860 9.05 -18.95 -43.89
N ASN A 861 8.78 -20.18 -44.32
CA ASN A 861 7.43 -20.75 -44.38
C ASN A 861 6.87 -21.13 -43.00
N LYS A 862 7.74 -21.45 -42.02
CA LYS A 862 7.36 -21.73 -40.62
C LYS A 862 7.36 -20.48 -39.75
N LEU A 863 8.27 -19.54 -40.04
CA LEU A 863 8.49 -18.32 -39.27
C LEU A 863 8.63 -17.15 -40.26
N PRO A 864 7.53 -16.53 -40.71
CA PRO A 864 7.57 -15.51 -41.76
C PRO A 864 8.37 -14.26 -41.35
N LEU A 865 9.03 -13.64 -42.32
CA LEU A 865 9.77 -12.39 -42.11
C LEU A 865 8.83 -11.20 -41.87
N VAL A 866 9.31 -10.22 -41.11
CA VAL A 866 8.62 -8.94 -40.90
C VAL A 866 9.62 -7.81 -40.68
N GLN A 867 9.38 -6.63 -41.26
CA GLN A 867 10.13 -5.42 -40.94
C GLN A 867 9.30 -4.57 -39.97
N ILE A 868 9.79 -4.37 -38.75
CA ILE A 868 9.06 -3.62 -37.71
C ILE A 868 9.00 -2.09 -37.96
N THR A 869 9.64 -1.63 -39.05
CA THR A 869 9.67 -0.24 -39.54
C THR A 869 8.78 0.00 -40.76
N GLU A 870 8.22 -1.04 -41.38
CA GLU A 870 7.28 -0.90 -42.50
C GLU A 870 5.98 -0.25 -42.03
N ARG A 871 5.40 0.65 -42.84
CA ARG A 871 4.16 1.35 -42.47
C ARG A 871 3.01 0.39 -42.19
N GLU A 872 2.86 -0.69 -42.98
CA GLU A 872 1.81 -1.68 -42.74
C GLU A 872 1.95 -2.36 -41.37
N PHE A 873 3.18 -2.59 -40.90
CA PHE A 873 3.42 -3.08 -39.54
C PHE A 873 3.05 -2.03 -38.49
N ILE A 874 3.56 -0.80 -38.62
CA ILE A 874 3.28 0.31 -37.70
C ILE A 874 1.77 0.59 -37.62
N ASP A 875 1.09 0.70 -38.76
CA ASP A 875 -0.36 0.92 -38.86
C ASP A 875 -1.14 -0.24 -38.23
N SER A 876 -0.66 -1.48 -38.31
CA SER A 876 -1.28 -2.65 -37.65
C SER A 876 -1.10 -2.66 -36.12
N VAL A 877 -0.05 -2.03 -35.61
CA VAL A 877 0.22 -1.86 -34.17
C VAL A 877 -0.56 -0.66 -33.60
N LEU A 878 -0.63 0.44 -34.36
CA LEU A 878 -1.29 1.68 -33.98
C LEU A 878 -2.81 1.68 -34.23
N HIS A 879 -3.34 0.69 -34.94
CA HIS A 879 -4.78 0.59 -35.23
C HIS A 879 -5.59 0.63 -33.92
N GLN A 880 -6.58 1.53 -33.84
CA GLN A 880 -7.54 1.48 -32.73
C GLN A 880 -8.38 0.23 -32.85
N ILE A 881 -8.24 -0.68 -31.89
CA ILE A 881 -9.00 -1.92 -31.82
C ILE A 881 -10.34 -1.58 -31.15
N ARG A 882 -11.18 -0.89 -31.93
CA ARG A 882 -12.63 -0.84 -31.71
C ARG A 882 -13.14 -2.27 -31.71
N HIS A 883 -13.15 -2.92 -30.53
CA HIS A 883 -13.28 -4.38 -30.36
C HIS A 883 -14.13 -5.03 -31.46
N ALA A 884 -13.45 -5.67 -32.41
CA ALA A 884 -13.99 -6.07 -33.71
C ALA A 884 -14.85 -7.35 -33.63
N GLY A 885 -15.64 -7.47 -32.57
CA GLY A 885 -16.44 -8.62 -32.21
C GLY A 885 -17.54 -8.24 -31.22
N ILE A 886 -18.55 -9.09 -31.11
CA ILE A 886 -19.78 -8.83 -30.36
C ILE A 886 -19.46 -8.72 -28.87
N LYS A 887 -19.91 -7.62 -28.23
CA LYS A 887 -19.77 -7.45 -26.78
C LYS A 887 -20.69 -8.43 -26.05
N VAL A 888 -20.11 -9.39 -25.34
CA VAL A 888 -20.86 -10.43 -24.60
C VAL A 888 -20.91 -10.08 -23.11
N TYR A 889 -22.11 -9.77 -22.64
CA TYR A 889 -22.45 -9.55 -21.25
C TYR A 889 -23.11 -10.83 -20.71
N HIS A 890 -22.65 -11.35 -19.56
CA HIS A 890 -23.25 -12.57 -19.00
C HIS A 890 -23.38 -12.57 -17.48
N ALA A 891 -24.39 -13.32 -17.00
CA ALA A 891 -24.66 -13.49 -15.57
C ALA A 891 -24.13 -14.80 -14.99
N THR A 892 -23.46 -15.66 -15.78
CA THR A 892 -23.04 -17.05 -15.47
C THR A 892 -22.66 -17.30 -14.00
N ASP A 893 -21.75 -16.50 -13.45
CA ASP A 893 -21.14 -16.72 -12.13
C ASP A 893 -21.90 -16.05 -10.98
N ARG A 894 -22.88 -15.20 -11.29
CA ARG A 894 -23.72 -14.50 -10.31
C ARG A 894 -24.71 -15.45 -9.67
N ASN A 895 -24.90 -15.35 -8.35
CA ASN A 895 -25.79 -16.25 -7.61
C ASN A 895 -27.27 -16.10 -8.02
N ALA A 896 -27.71 -14.92 -8.44
CA ALA A 896 -29.04 -14.71 -9.00
C ALA A 896 -29.29 -15.57 -10.26
N ALA A 897 -28.30 -15.67 -11.16
CA ALA A 897 -28.42 -16.49 -12.37
C ALA A 897 -28.48 -17.99 -12.05
N LYS A 898 -27.69 -18.46 -11.07
CA LYS A 898 -27.73 -19.84 -10.58
C LYS A 898 -29.12 -20.22 -10.06
N LEU A 899 -29.77 -19.31 -9.33
CA LEU A 899 -31.15 -19.49 -8.86
C LEU A 899 -32.16 -19.49 -10.01
N LEU A 900 -32.16 -18.46 -10.86
CA LEU A 900 -33.10 -18.33 -11.99
C LEU A 900 -33.01 -19.51 -12.99
N MET A 901 -31.80 -20.02 -13.26
CA MET A 901 -31.59 -21.19 -14.12
C MET A 901 -32.11 -22.51 -13.54
N THR A 902 -32.29 -22.61 -12.23
CA THR A 902 -32.63 -23.89 -11.57
C THR A 902 -33.98 -24.45 -12.05
N PRO A 903 -35.11 -23.71 -12.07
CA PRO A 903 -36.35 -24.20 -12.65
C PRO A 903 -36.26 -24.42 -14.18
N MET A 904 -35.55 -23.56 -14.92
CA MET A 904 -35.40 -23.69 -16.38
C MET A 904 -34.75 -25.03 -16.78
N ARG A 905 -33.79 -25.50 -15.98
CA ARG A 905 -33.06 -26.76 -16.17
C ARG A 905 -33.74 -28.00 -15.58
N ASN A 906 -34.80 -27.84 -14.79
CA ASN A 906 -35.48 -28.93 -14.11
C ASN A 906 -36.53 -29.56 -15.04
N ASP A 907 -36.42 -30.85 -15.32
CA ASP A 907 -37.31 -31.59 -16.23
C ASP A 907 -38.75 -31.66 -15.72
N LYS A 908 -38.94 -31.60 -14.40
CA LYS A 908 -40.25 -31.54 -13.73
C LYS A 908 -40.99 -30.21 -13.96
N PHE A 909 -40.32 -29.19 -14.51
CA PHE A 909 -40.94 -27.91 -14.85
C PHE A 909 -41.25 -27.88 -16.36
N ALA A 910 -42.52 -27.68 -16.68
CA ALA A 910 -43.04 -27.56 -18.04
C ALA A 910 -44.28 -26.64 -18.06
N GLY A 911 -44.67 -26.16 -19.23
CA GLY A 911 -45.87 -25.33 -19.41
C GLY A 911 -45.80 -24.02 -18.61
N PRO A 912 -46.89 -23.59 -17.95
CA PRO A 912 -46.97 -22.29 -17.26
C PRO A 912 -45.82 -22.02 -16.29
N ALA A 913 -45.43 -23.00 -15.45
CA ALA A 913 -44.36 -22.83 -14.47
C ALA A 913 -42.96 -22.67 -15.13
N LEU A 914 -42.76 -23.24 -16.32
CA LEU A 914 -41.53 -23.04 -17.10
C LEU A 914 -41.55 -21.69 -17.84
N LYS A 915 -42.72 -21.25 -18.30
CA LYS A 915 -42.90 -19.89 -18.87
C LYS A 915 -42.59 -18.80 -17.85
N GLU A 916 -43.10 -18.94 -16.63
CA GLU A 916 -42.86 -18.01 -15.52
C GLU A 916 -41.35 -17.89 -15.19
N ALA A 917 -40.64 -19.02 -15.12
CA ALA A 917 -39.18 -19.03 -14.96
C ALA A 917 -38.42 -18.31 -16.10
N HIS A 918 -38.86 -18.47 -17.36
CA HIS A 918 -38.27 -17.76 -18.50
C HIS A 918 -38.62 -16.26 -18.52
N HIS A 919 -39.82 -15.89 -18.08
CA HIS A 919 -40.25 -14.50 -17.89
C HIS A 919 -39.42 -13.79 -16.81
N ASP A 920 -39.19 -14.43 -15.66
CA ASP A 920 -38.40 -13.83 -14.59
C ASP A 920 -36.91 -13.74 -14.92
N ALA A 921 -36.37 -14.71 -15.67
CA ALA A 921 -35.06 -14.57 -16.30
C ALA A 921 -35.01 -13.36 -17.26
N GLY A 922 -36.04 -13.15 -18.08
CA GLY A 922 -36.18 -11.98 -18.95
C GLY A 922 -36.23 -10.66 -18.18
N ARG A 923 -36.99 -10.60 -17.09
CA ARG A 923 -37.06 -9.43 -16.19
C ARG A 923 -35.71 -9.11 -15.56
N TYR A 924 -34.98 -10.13 -15.10
CA TYR A 924 -33.64 -9.94 -14.52
C TYR A 924 -32.64 -9.42 -15.55
N LEU A 925 -32.58 -10.01 -16.75
CA LEU A 925 -31.70 -9.52 -17.83
C LEU A 925 -32.08 -8.11 -18.31
N ALA A 926 -33.36 -7.73 -18.21
CA ALA A 926 -33.82 -6.39 -18.49
C ALA A 926 -33.32 -5.35 -17.47
N VAL A 927 -33.45 -5.64 -16.18
CA VAL A 927 -33.11 -4.71 -15.09
C VAL A 927 -31.60 -4.61 -14.81
N GLU A 928 -30.83 -5.68 -15.07
CA GLU A 928 -29.42 -5.78 -14.66
C GLU A 928 -28.41 -5.65 -15.82
N PHE A 929 -28.85 -5.77 -17.08
CA PHE A 929 -27.94 -5.77 -18.24
C PHE A 929 -28.44 -4.90 -19.40
N LEU A 930 -29.71 -4.99 -19.81
CA LEU A 930 -30.24 -4.16 -20.91
C LEU A 930 -30.25 -2.66 -20.55
N SER A 931 -30.52 -2.33 -19.29
CA SER A 931 -30.38 -0.97 -18.74
C SER A 931 -29.02 -0.34 -19.01
N ASP A 932 -27.97 -1.14 -18.92
CA ASP A 932 -26.57 -0.70 -18.95
C ASP A 932 -26.01 -0.76 -20.39
N VAL A 933 -26.49 -1.70 -21.19
CA VAL A 933 -26.14 -1.86 -22.61
C VAL A 933 -26.82 -0.82 -23.51
N ILE A 934 -28.05 -0.39 -23.16
CA ILE A 934 -28.83 0.59 -23.94
C ILE A 934 -28.81 1.98 -23.28
N GLY A 935 -28.66 2.04 -21.96
CA GLY A 935 -28.76 3.28 -21.17
C GLY A 935 -30.19 3.56 -20.71
N VAL A 936 -30.31 4.40 -19.67
CA VAL A 936 -31.59 4.91 -19.14
C VAL A 936 -31.67 6.42 -19.27
N GLU A 937 -32.86 6.93 -19.58
CA GLU A 937 -33.14 8.36 -19.69
C GLU A 937 -34.07 8.83 -18.56
N LYS A 938 -34.01 10.14 -18.29
CA LYS A 938 -34.72 10.79 -17.19
C LYS A 938 -35.93 11.56 -17.71
N TYR A 939 -37.13 11.23 -17.25
CA TYR A 939 -38.38 11.88 -17.65
C TYR A 939 -39.18 12.42 -16.46
N GLN A 940 -40.25 13.17 -16.71
CA GLN A 940 -41.12 13.73 -15.67
C GLN A 940 -42.33 12.83 -15.42
N ILE A 941 -42.57 12.48 -14.16
CA ILE A 941 -43.72 11.71 -13.69
C ILE A 941 -44.54 12.52 -12.67
N PRO A 942 -45.87 12.33 -12.59
CA PRO A 942 -46.65 12.87 -11.48
C PRO A 942 -46.28 12.16 -10.17
N HIS A 943 -45.80 12.91 -9.19
CA HIS A 943 -45.62 12.39 -7.83
C HIS A 943 -46.98 12.20 -7.15
N VAL A 944 -47.07 11.27 -6.20
CA VAL A 944 -48.31 10.98 -5.43
C VAL A 944 -48.83 12.17 -4.61
N GLN A 945 -48.02 13.23 -4.46
CA GLN A 945 -48.37 14.50 -3.83
C GLN A 945 -48.71 15.62 -4.84
N GLY A 946 -49.04 15.26 -6.09
CA GLY A 946 -49.59 16.19 -7.10
C GLY A 946 -48.60 17.12 -7.81
N HIS A 947 -47.30 17.02 -7.53
CA HIS A 947 -46.24 17.78 -8.21
C HIS A 947 -45.45 16.89 -9.17
N PRO A 948 -44.83 17.44 -10.24
CA PRO A 948 -43.94 16.67 -11.10
C PRO A 948 -42.65 16.28 -10.35
N THR A 949 -42.18 15.05 -10.56
CA THR A 949 -40.89 14.55 -10.07
C THR A 949 -40.18 13.73 -11.15
N SER A 950 -38.94 13.31 -10.87
CA SER A 950 -38.11 12.58 -11.83
C SER A 950 -38.40 11.08 -11.84
N GLY A 951 -38.80 10.55 -13.00
CA GLY A 951 -38.81 9.14 -13.32
C GLY A 951 -37.65 8.75 -14.25
N TYR A 952 -37.46 7.44 -14.45
CA TYR A 952 -36.46 6.88 -15.35
C TYR A 952 -37.08 5.79 -16.22
N GLN A 953 -36.68 5.73 -17.49
CA GLN A 953 -37.12 4.73 -18.49
C GLN A 953 -35.93 4.33 -19.37
N LEU A 954 -36.09 3.33 -20.25
CA LEU A 954 -35.01 2.96 -21.18
C LEU A 954 -34.72 4.11 -22.17
N PHE A 955 -33.47 4.29 -22.57
CA PHE A 955 -33.11 5.32 -23.55
C PHE A 955 -33.88 5.12 -24.87
N HIS A 956 -34.68 6.12 -25.25
CA HIS A 956 -35.64 6.07 -26.35
C HIS A 956 -36.56 4.82 -26.30
N GLU A 957 -37.13 4.48 -25.14
CA GLU A 957 -37.92 3.24 -24.95
C GLU A 957 -39.03 3.04 -26.00
N SER A 958 -39.76 4.09 -26.36
CA SER A 958 -40.83 4.04 -27.38
C SER A 958 -40.35 3.77 -28.81
N GLN A 959 -39.06 3.98 -29.10
CA GLN A 959 -38.37 3.63 -30.34
C GLN A 959 -37.67 2.25 -30.27
N THR A 960 -37.74 1.57 -29.14
CA THR A 960 -37.21 0.21 -28.99
C THR A 960 -38.24 -0.81 -29.50
N LEU A 961 -37.75 -1.85 -30.19
CA LEU A 961 -38.54 -3.00 -30.66
C LEU A 961 -37.99 -4.28 -30.04
N ILE A 962 -38.77 -4.92 -29.18
CA ILE A 962 -38.48 -6.25 -28.62
C ILE A 962 -39.08 -7.29 -29.57
N VAL A 963 -38.25 -8.25 -29.99
CA VAL A 963 -38.62 -9.30 -30.93
C VAL A 963 -38.48 -10.66 -30.24
N ALA A 964 -39.60 -11.33 -29.98
CA ALA A 964 -39.60 -12.73 -29.61
C ALA A 964 -39.23 -13.58 -30.84
N LEU A 965 -38.05 -14.21 -30.81
CA LEU A 965 -37.62 -15.15 -31.84
C LEU A 965 -38.29 -16.51 -31.60
N MET A 966 -39.16 -16.88 -32.54
CA MET A 966 -39.94 -18.13 -32.51
C MET A 966 -40.77 -18.29 -31.20
N ARG A 967 -41.42 -19.45 -31.05
CA ARG A 967 -42.21 -19.76 -29.83
C ARG A 967 -41.36 -19.80 -28.56
N GLY A 968 -40.07 -20.15 -28.65
CA GLY A 968 -39.17 -20.28 -27.50
C GLY A 968 -38.84 -18.95 -26.82
N GLY A 969 -38.67 -17.87 -27.60
CA GLY A 969 -38.36 -16.54 -27.06
C GLY A 969 -39.51 -15.85 -26.33
N GLU A 970 -40.78 -16.20 -26.63
CA GLU A 970 -41.97 -15.46 -26.20
C GLU A 970 -42.05 -15.16 -24.68
N PRO A 971 -41.91 -16.14 -23.76
CA PRO A 971 -42.05 -15.86 -22.32
C PRO A 971 -40.93 -14.94 -21.80
N MET A 972 -39.71 -15.08 -22.33
CA MET A 972 -38.57 -14.25 -21.96
C MET A 972 -38.70 -12.83 -22.53
N ALA A 973 -39.18 -12.69 -23.77
CA ALA A 973 -39.46 -11.40 -24.40
C ALA A 973 -40.60 -10.65 -23.68
N SER A 974 -41.63 -11.38 -23.23
CA SER A 974 -42.68 -10.87 -22.35
C SER A 974 -42.10 -10.35 -21.03
N GLY A 975 -41.16 -11.09 -20.43
CA GLY A 975 -40.40 -10.65 -19.25
C GLY A 975 -39.64 -9.33 -19.45
N VAL A 976 -38.97 -9.16 -20.60
CA VAL A 976 -38.28 -7.91 -20.95
C VAL A 976 -39.28 -6.76 -21.17
N ASN A 977 -40.35 -6.98 -21.94
CA ASN A 977 -41.39 -5.98 -22.17
C ASN A 977 -42.16 -5.60 -20.90
N LYS A 978 -42.23 -6.49 -19.90
CA LYS A 978 -42.81 -6.20 -18.59
C LYS A 978 -41.95 -5.25 -17.74
N VAL A 979 -40.69 -5.02 -18.12
CA VAL A 979 -39.80 -4.00 -17.54
C VAL A 979 -39.81 -2.72 -18.39
N PHE A 980 -39.89 -2.86 -19.72
CA PHE A 980 -39.92 -1.76 -20.68
C PHE A 980 -41.27 -1.69 -21.42
N PRO A 981 -42.33 -1.17 -20.76
CA PRO A 981 -43.70 -1.22 -21.27
C PRO A 981 -43.99 -0.27 -22.46
N LEU A 982 -43.13 0.71 -22.74
CA LEU A 982 -43.26 1.58 -23.92
C LEU A 982 -42.61 0.97 -25.17
N ALA A 983 -41.72 -0.02 -25.01
CA ALA A 983 -41.11 -0.73 -26.12
C ALA A 983 -42.14 -1.64 -26.81
N ALA A 984 -42.13 -1.68 -28.15
CA ALA A 984 -43.06 -2.51 -28.90
C ALA A 984 -42.61 -3.99 -28.83
N LEU A 985 -43.52 -4.92 -28.50
CA LEU A 985 -43.26 -6.37 -28.54
C LEU A 985 -43.87 -6.99 -29.80
N VAL A 986 -43.04 -7.67 -30.60
CA VAL A 986 -43.44 -8.39 -31.82
C VAL A 986 -42.93 -9.84 -31.75
N HIS A 987 -43.73 -10.79 -32.23
CA HIS A 987 -43.31 -12.19 -32.39
C HIS A 987 -42.94 -12.46 -33.84
N ALA A 988 -41.73 -12.93 -34.10
CA ALA A 988 -41.23 -13.22 -35.44
C ALA A 988 -40.76 -14.67 -35.57
N ASN A 989 -41.24 -15.37 -36.60
CA ASN A 989 -40.70 -16.66 -37.03
C ASN A 989 -39.63 -16.44 -38.12
N ASN A 990 -39.89 -15.50 -39.03
CA ASN A 990 -39.02 -15.12 -40.13
C ASN A 990 -38.68 -13.61 -40.05
N PRO A 991 -37.52 -13.15 -40.57
CA PRO A 991 -37.17 -11.73 -40.50
C PRO A 991 -38.17 -10.78 -41.21
N ASN A 992 -38.84 -11.27 -42.26
CA ASN A 992 -39.91 -10.56 -42.98
C ASN A 992 -41.13 -10.23 -42.10
N ASP A 993 -41.30 -10.91 -40.95
CA ASP A 993 -42.38 -10.60 -40.00
C ASP A 993 -42.13 -9.23 -39.32
N MET A 994 -40.89 -8.74 -39.32
CA MET A 994 -40.47 -7.48 -38.68
C MET A 994 -40.54 -6.25 -39.60
N THR A 995 -40.61 -6.40 -40.93
CA THR A 995 -40.32 -5.30 -41.87
C THR A 995 -41.16 -4.04 -41.65
N ARG A 996 -42.44 -4.22 -41.27
CA ARG A 996 -43.40 -3.13 -41.00
C ARG A 996 -43.22 -2.48 -39.62
N HIS A 997 -42.35 -3.03 -38.77
CA HIS A 997 -42.13 -2.62 -37.39
C HIS A 997 -40.76 -1.99 -37.15
N LEU A 998 -39.81 -2.16 -38.09
CA LEU A 998 -38.47 -1.57 -38.04
C LEU A 998 -38.42 -0.06 -38.36
N GLN A 999 -39.47 0.49 -38.97
CA GLN A 999 -39.58 1.92 -39.24
C GLN A 999 -39.57 2.73 -37.93
N ASP A 1000 -38.81 3.84 -37.95
CA ASP A 1000 -38.61 4.77 -36.82
C ASP A 1000 -38.10 4.12 -35.52
N ARG A 1001 -37.37 3.00 -35.63
CA ARG A 1001 -36.69 2.34 -34.51
C ARG A 1001 -35.24 2.77 -34.36
N SER A 1002 -34.82 2.97 -33.11
CA SER A 1002 -33.42 3.23 -32.74
C SER A 1002 -32.70 1.95 -32.31
N THR A 1003 -33.41 1.04 -31.62
CA THR A 1003 -32.87 -0.17 -31.00
C THR A 1003 -33.79 -1.37 -31.23
N VAL A 1004 -33.21 -2.52 -31.54
CA VAL A 1004 -33.92 -3.81 -31.67
C VAL A 1004 -33.34 -4.82 -30.69
N VAL A 1005 -34.20 -5.41 -29.86
CA VAL A 1005 -33.85 -6.42 -28.85
C VAL A 1005 -34.36 -7.78 -29.31
N LEU A 1006 -33.47 -8.63 -29.83
CA LEU A 1006 -33.78 -9.99 -30.30
C LEU A 1006 -33.73 -10.97 -29.12
N VAL A 1007 -34.83 -11.63 -28.79
CA VAL A 1007 -34.94 -12.48 -27.59
C VAL A 1007 -35.22 -13.94 -27.95
N ASP A 1008 -34.36 -14.87 -27.51
CA ASP A 1008 -34.58 -16.32 -27.62
C ASP A 1008 -34.19 -17.02 -26.31
N SER A 1009 -34.98 -18.01 -25.91
CA SER A 1009 -34.65 -18.98 -24.86
C SER A 1009 -33.22 -19.51 -24.88
N VAL A 1010 -32.69 -19.96 -26.04
CA VAL A 1010 -31.39 -20.63 -26.16
C VAL A 1010 -30.71 -20.37 -27.52
N VAL A 1011 -29.60 -19.64 -27.53
CA VAL A 1011 -28.77 -19.46 -28.74
C VAL A 1011 -27.80 -20.65 -28.89
N ASN A 1012 -28.21 -21.64 -29.69
CA ASN A 1012 -27.45 -22.88 -29.92
C ASN A 1012 -26.32 -22.73 -30.95
N THR A 1013 -26.62 -22.30 -32.18
CA THR A 1013 -25.66 -22.29 -33.32
C THR A 1013 -25.42 -20.89 -33.91
N GLY A 1014 -26.01 -19.84 -33.33
CA GLY A 1014 -25.94 -18.46 -33.83
C GLY A 1014 -26.72 -18.21 -35.13
N LYS A 1015 -26.92 -19.21 -36.00
CA LYS A 1015 -27.46 -19.06 -37.37
C LYS A 1015 -28.79 -18.30 -37.47
N THR A 1016 -29.75 -18.56 -36.56
CA THR A 1016 -31.03 -17.81 -36.53
C THR A 1016 -30.79 -16.32 -36.24
N VAL A 1017 -29.93 -16.02 -35.25
CA VAL A 1017 -29.56 -14.65 -34.89
C VAL A 1017 -28.81 -13.96 -36.03
N VAL A 1018 -27.86 -14.63 -36.69
CA VAL A 1018 -27.16 -14.12 -37.89
C VAL A 1018 -28.16 -13.71 -38.97
N HIS A 1019 -29.11 -14.58 -39.32
CA HIS A 1019 -30.12 -14.31 -40.35
C HIS A 1019 -31.02 -13.10 -40.03
N PHE A 1020 -31.43 -12.96 -38.76
CA PHE A 1020 -32.20 -11.80 -38.30
C PHE A 1020 -31.36 -10.51 -38.29
N VAL A 1021 -30.09 -10.56 -37.84
CA VAL A 1021 -29.19 -9.40 -37.83
C VAL A 1021 -28.87 -8.92 -39.25
N GLN A 1022 -28.52 -9.84 -40.17
CA GLN A 1022 -28.26 -9.52 -41.57
C GLN A 1022 -29.47 -8.87 -42.25
N TYR A 1023 -30.68 -9.33 -41.93
CA TYR A 1023 -31.91 -8.72 -42.42
C TYR A 1023 -32.17 -7.32 -41.84
N ILE A 1024 -32.01 -7.13 -40.52
CA ILE A 1024 -32.17 -5.80 -39.91
C ILE A 1024 -31.16 -4.83 -40.53
N ARG A 1025 -29.92 -5.27 -40.77
CA ARG A 1025 -28.86 -4.45 -41.40
C ARG A 1025 -29.16 -4.10 -42.86
N SER A 1026 -29.80 -4.98 -43.64
CA SER A 1026 -30.16 -4.68 -45.03
C SER A 1026 -31.35 -3.73 -45.17
N VAL A 1027 -32.20 -3.60 -44.14
CA VAL A 1027 -33.30 -2.62 -44.09
C VAL A 1027 -32.88 -1.31 -43.40
N HIS A 1028 -32.12 -1.38 -42.30
CA HIS A 1028 -31.62 -0.24 -41.53
C HIS A 1028 -30.19 -0.48 -41.01
N PRO A 1029 -29.15 0.15 -41.59
CA PRO A 1029 -27.75 -0.10 -41.22
C PRO A 1029 -27.39 0.42 -39.81
N THR A 1030 -28.08 1.43 -39.30
CA THR A 1030 -27.67 2.21 -38.09
C THR A 1030 -28.28 1.75 -36.77
N ILE A 1031 -29.34 0.93 -36.77
CA ILE A 1031 -30.06 0.48 -35.57
C ILE A 1031 -29.11 -0.22 -34.58
N HIS A 1032 -29.17 0.07 -33.28
CA HIS A 1032 -28.47 -0.73 -32.27
C HIS A 1032 -29.19 -2.07 -32.10
N ILE A 1033 -28.46 -3.19 -32.18
CA ILE A 1033 -29.06 -4.53 -31.97
C ILE A 1033 -28.51 -5.13 -30.68
N VAL A 1034 -29.39 -5.63 -29.83
CA VAL A 1034 -29.03 -6.41 -28.64
C VAL A 1034 -29.71 -7.77 -28.72
N VAL A 1035 -28.97 -8.84 -28.46
CA VAL A 1035 -29.50 -10.21 -28.40
C VAL A 1035 -29.59 -10.62 -26.94
N VAL A 1036 -30.71 -11.21 -26.51
CA VAL A 1036 -30.99 -11.58 -25.12
C VAL A 1036 -31.33 -13.06 -25.05
N THR A 1037 -30.68 -13.81 -24.15
CA THR A 1037 -30.93 -15.25 -24.04
C THR A 1037 -30.73 -15.84 -22.65
N GLY A 1038 -31.42 -16.95 -22.37
CA GLY A 1038 -31.17 -17.76 -21.17
C GLY A 1038 -29.84 -18.52 -21.25
N VAL A 1039 -29.48 -19.03 -22.43
CA VAL A 1039 -28.23 -19.78 -22.61
C VAL A 1039 -27.64 -19.49 -24.00
N ALA A 1040 -26.40 -19.00 -24.04
CA ALA A 1040 -25.60 -18.96 -25.26
C ALA A 1040 -24.55 -20.09 -25.25
N GLN A 1041 -24.46 -20.88 -26.32
CA GLN A 1041 -23.36 -21.85 -26.47
C GLN A 1041 -22.08 -21.13 -26.91
N ALA A 1042 -20.92 -21.50 -26.38
CA ALA A 1042 -19.64 -20.83 -26.70
C ALA A 1042 -19.36 -20.81 -28.22
N GLN A 1043 -19.64 -21.91 -28.92
CA GLN A 1043 -19.50 -22.02 -30.38
C GLN A 1043 -20.49 -21.14 -31.17
N SER A 1044 -21.58 -20.65 -30.57
CA SER A 1044 -22.46 -19.68 -31.24
C SER A 1044 -21.85 -18.29 -31.33
N ILE A 1045 -21.00 -17.93 -30.35
CA ILE A 1045 -20.35 -16.61 -30.27
C ILE A 1045 -19.25 -16.51 -31.33
N SER A 1046 -18.46 -17.59 -31.53
CA SER A 1046 -17.48 -17.61 -32.62
C SER A 1046 -18.16 -17.51 -33.99
N ILE A 1047 -19.20 -18.32 -34.25
CA ILE A 1047 -19.98 -18.25 -35.50
C ILE A 1047 -20.57 -16.85 -35.72
N LEU A 1048 -21.07 -16.19 -34.68
CA LEU A 1048 -21.60 -14.82 -34.78
C LEU A 1048 -20.50 -13.79 -35.14
N ASN A 1049 -19.31 -13.91 -34.57
CA ASN A 1049 -18.15 -13.07 -34.91
C ASN A 1049 -17.54 -13.41 -36.29
N GLU A 1050 -17.60 -14.67 -36.73
CA GLU A 1050 -17.11 -15.14 -38.03
C GLU A 1050 -18.04 -14.73 -39.19
N THR A 1051 -19.36 -14.61 -38.94
CA THR A 1051 -20.38 -14.45 -40.01
C THR A 1051 -20.94 -13.02 -40.14
N LEU A 1052 -20.62 -12.12 -39.20
CA LEU A 1052 -21.11 -10.73 -39.19
C LEU A 1052 -19.93 -9.75 -39.35
N PRO A 1053 -20.05 -8.68 -40.17
CA PRO A 1053 -18.99 -7.69 -40.32
C PRO A 1053 -18.62 -7.05 -38.97
N SER A 1054 -17.33 -6.81 -38.74
CA SER A 1054 -16.78 -6.29 -37.48
C SER A 1054 -17.27 -4.87 -37.11
N GLU A 1055 -17.84 -4.12 -38.06
CA GLU A 1055 -18.52 -2.84 -37.79
C GLU A 1055 -19.94 -2.98 -37.21
N THR A 1056 -20.47 -4.19 -37.11
CA THR A 1056 -21.84 -4.44 -36.67
C THR A 1056 -22.01 -4.09 -35.18
N ARG A 1057 -22.65 -2.95 -34.89
CA ARG A 1057 -23.12 -2.59 -33.54
C ARG A 1057 -24.12 -3.63 -33.01
N LEU A 1058 -23.59 -4.64 -32.33
CA LEU A 1058 -24.31 -5.80 -31.82
C LEU A 1058 -23.75 -6.19 -30.45
N SER A 1059 -24.64 -6.31 -29.47
CA SER A 1059 -24.32 -6.80 -28.12
C SER A 1059 -25.09 -8.10 -27.83
N LEU A 1060 -24.53 -8.99 -27.03
CA LEU A 1060 -25.17 -10.23 -26.57
C LEU A 1060 -25.27 -10.22 -25.04
N VAL A 1061 -26.47 -10.47 -24.52
CA VAL A 1061 -26.80 -10.54 -23.09
C VAL A 1061 -27.28 -11.95 -22.77
N ALA A 1062 -26.55 -12.69 -21.93
CA ALA A 1062 -26.86 -14.08 -21.60
C ALA A 1062 -26.99 -14.33 -20.10
N LEU A 1063 -28.04 -15.03 -19.66
CA LEU A 1063 -28.12 -15.49 -18.26
C LEU A 1063 -26.97 -16.47 -17.94
N ARG A 1064 -26.53 -17.25 -18.93
CA ARG A 1064 -25.36 -18.14 -18.84
C ARG A 1064 -24.68 -18.43 -20.18
N LEU A 1065 -23.36 -18.62 -20.15
CA LEU A 1065 -22.59 -19.28 -21.20
C LEU A 1065 -22.47 -20.80 -20.98
N SER A 1066 -22.48 -21.58 -22.06
CA SER A 1066 -22.40 -23.05 -22.03
C SER A 1066 -21.38 -23.60 -23.03
N GLU A 1067 -20.42 -24.38 -22.53
CA GLU A 1067 -19.51 -25.19 -23.36
C GLU A 1067 -20.17 -26.48 -23.84
N ASN A 1068 -21.14 -27.01 -23.10
CA ASN A 1068 -21.86 -28.23 -23.46
C ASN A 1068 -22.67 -28.01 -24.74
N LYS A 1069 -22.27 -28.71 -25.81
CA LYS A 1069 -22.94 -28.74 -27.11
C LYS A 1069 -24.09 -29.73 -27.10
N PHE A 1070 -25.30 -29.25 -26.83
CA PHE A 1070 -26.54 -30.02 -26.97
C PHE A 1070 -27.50 -29.33 -27.92
N THR A 1071 -27.92 -30.01 -28.98
CA THR A 1071 -29.00 -29.58 -29.86
C THR A 1071 -30.14 -30.57 -29.72
N GLY A 1072 -31.17 -30.21 -28.96
CA GLY A 1072 -32.33 -31.07 -28.74
C GLY A 1072 -33.05 -31.40 -30.04
N SER A 1073 -33.50 -32.65 -30.17
CA SER A 1073 -34.38 -33.10 -31.24
C SER A 1073 -35.62 -33.76 -30.63
N GLY A 1074 -36.78 -33.56 -31.26
CA GLY A 1074 -38.06 -34.10 -30.78
C GLY A 1074 -38.48 -33.57 -29.41
N THR A 1075 -38.80 -34.50 -28.50
CA THR A 1075 -39.47 -34.25 -27.21
C THR A 1075 -38.67 -33.43 -26.20
N THR A 1076 -37.40 -33.15 -26.47
CA THR A 1076 -36.49 -32.39 -25.59
C THR A 1076 -36.41 -30.89 -25.91
N ASP A 1077 -37.08 -30.42 -26.97
CA ASP A 1077 -37.11 -29.01 -27.34
C ASP A 1077 -37.68 -28.10 -26.21
N THR A 1078 -36.98 -27.00 -25.95
CA THR A 1078 -37.37 -25.96 -24.99
C THR A 1078 -38.69 -25.31 -25.41
N GLY A 1079 -38.93 -25.09 -26.70
CA GLY A 1079 -40.21 -24.61 -27.22
C GLY A 1079 -41.37 -25.55 -26.85
N ASN A 1080 -41.23 -26.84 -27.16
CA ASN A 1080 -42.23 -27.84 -26.81
C ASN A 1080 -42.49 -27.96 -25.30
N ARG A 1081 -41.43 -27.88 -24.47
CA ARG A 1081 -41.57 -27.88 -22.99
C ARG A 1081 -42.30 -26.63 -22.47
N LEU A 1082 -42.09 -25.45 -23.06
CA LEU A 1082 -42.75 -24.20 -22.63
C LEU A 1082 -44.26 -24.18 -22.91
N PHE A 1083 -44.75 -25.00 -23.84
CA PHE A 1083 -46.16 -25.04 -24.27
C PHE A 1083 -46.85 -26.39 -24.00
N ASN A 1084 -46.19 -27.33 -23.30
CA ASN A 1084 -46.66 -28.70 -23.06
C ASN A 1084 -46.98 -29.49 -24.36
N THR A 1085 -46.35 -29.15 -25.49
CA THR A 1085 -46.55 -29.83 -26.78
C THR A 1085 -45.60 -31.01 -27.01
N THR A 1086 -44.85 -31.44 -25.98
CA THR A 1086 -43.92 -32.59 -26.00
C THR A 1086 -44.55 -33.94 -26.33
N HIS A 1087 -45.88 -34.03 -26.39
CA HIS A 1087 -46.64 -35.24 -26.74
C HIS A 1087 -47.42 -35.10 -28.06
N LEU A 1088 -47.28 -33.97 -28.77
CA LEU A 1088 -47.80 -33.83 -30.13
C LEU A 1088 -46.73 -34.31 -31.13
N PRO A 1089 -47.12 -35.05 -32.19
CA PRO A 1089 -46.20 -35.56 -33.22
C PRO A 1089 -45.73 -34.47 -34.20
#